data_AF-A0A357GUP7-F1
#
_entry.id   AF-A0A357GUP7-F1
#
_cell.length_a   1.000
_cell.length_b   1.000
_cell.length_c   1.000
_cell.angle_alpha   90.00
_cell.angle_beta   90.00
_cell.angle_gamma   90.00
#
_symmetry.space_group_name_H-M   'P 1'
#
loop_
_entity.id
_entity.type
_entity.pdbx_description
1 polymer ?
#
loop_
_entity_poly.entity_id
_entity_poly.type
_entity_poly.pdbx_seq_one_letter_code
_entity_poly.pdbx_strand_id
1 'polypeptide(L)'
;MIYRKLTLILFFIIIGLSSASLASRVYPVAGNRKFRLNVFLFLFLVFIGGFSFTSSAYGVTQVYYSVGQNTDSHETGAGNVTVSGTAVTFTVDQTATNMGVGDVIDYDTDNKLCYISGKTSGTVWSCTNATGGTPTSATGVVVNSISHAFNSLSVAEAGAPTLLGNSDLTAIDVQLNFPCYYDTGADTTAVTIDGYTTDATRYIKVYTPNNIATEVNQSQRHSGKWDDGKYNLNPNIATRPIIIQIDNIKVDGLQISSSYSGSWSQIFYIAVDGTGYELSNSILKGNNLATDGIYTSNGISSMAVKIWNNIIYDVTGRAINENYTGATSTWLVYANTIYGCAVGLQRTESAITSKNNIAQNCADGYNGTFDAASDYNISDLAADAPGANSKNSTTVSFVDAPNKDFHLSQSDTVARNAGADLSADANLSFATDIDGASRNVSINTWDIGADETATQIYRSVGPGATAVLESDTAHARTVTLTSGVATFSVALADNVGVGDALIIDTGGTADAIDASDTLLFIHGRTDSTHYTLRTHTGAIPADIAVNDTYQIYRAYTSLSLAEAGTKNTSIPITFNGGDRDLVANNEEWNIACYANGVTADTAYVAVNGWTTGAQNYIKIYTPVNLIEVGISQRHNGKWDTGKYYIEQSADWSMVLNIFSNYVRVVGLQLDARNSNTYGVVLETGSGKTNSYRLIDSNIIRNSATSPANRGIEFRTYQTSVVSNNLVYNFGNTGIKVASYEAYSSYFAYNNTVINSNYGISGAPNIANSEYYIKNNISQNNAVVDFDSLTSTFTTNNISSDATSPNSGATDCGGHSCRNQIVLFIDFANKDFHLAQTDTMARGAGANLTAEIAASEYLLAMTRDVDGQLRNPVGAGWDIGADEGTVEFTPTVMQSGGDYSTLSSWEAGVQTDLVATTTRVFAHGGITGTIADNASVTGLTSNATATVVHASANQILLENISGTFASGETVQVTAGNSVVISDNGNPASAVAKIDGAWTAADTTAVDIDGWNSGADNYIKVYTTPTARHLGKYDTTKYRLEMTINNALTVEEANVAVDGLQIYLKGTNQWRNGVYIPAASVETRSNFKLSNNIIRDEGIIDNRYGLNIANELSNNWKIYNNIIYNFSVANSYSYWINSQVGGAQLYSNTFYNNGKNNFNWQSGIVKNNISQGCGGSCFNGTADSYIAGTSNNISSDGTAPGSSGSKINAQVKFISTVAGSEDFHLAPDDKFAKDAGVETRLI
;
A
#
# COMPACT_ATOMS: atom_id res chain seq x y z
N MET A 1 18.37 53.05 52.00
CA MET A 1 18.76 54.40 52.42
C MET A 1 17.94 55.41 51.61
N ILE A 2 17.01 56.11 52.26
CA ILE A 2 16.26 57.33 51.87
C ILE A 2 15.59 57.39 50.47
N TYR A 3 14.28 57.16 50.53
CA TYR A 3 13.18 57.71 49.71
C TYR A 3 13.02 59.24 49.83
N ARG A 4 12.54 59.89 48.75
CA ARG A 4 11.71 61.13 48.68
C ARG A 4 11.32 61.33 47.19
N LYS A 5 10.14 61.75 46.72
CA LYS A 5 8.81 62.15 47.26
C LYS A 5 7.92 62.53 46.02
N LEU A 6 6.58 62.52 46.16
CA LEU A 6 5.49 63.03 45.27
C LEU A 6 5.11 62.14 44.06
N THR A 7 3.89 61.61 43.80
CA THR A 7 2.44 61.92 44.04
C THR A 7 1.82 63.00 43.13
N LEU A 8 0.90 62.60 42.22
CA LEU A 8 -0.33 63.28 41.69
C LEU A 8 -0.81 62.49 40.43
N ILE A 9 -2.08 62.26 40.03
CA ILE A 9 -3.45 62.23 40.59
C ILE A 9 -4.40 61.84 39.41
N LEU A 10 -5.54 61.21 39.71
CA LEU A 10 -6.83 61.04 38.96
C LEU A 10 -6.88 60.13 37.69
N PHE A 11 -7.75 59.10 37.48
CA PHE A 11 -9.19 58.74 37.67
C PHE A 11 -10.14 59.02 36.45
N PHE A 12 -10.55 57.93 35.75
CA PHE A 12 -11.89 57.52 35.22
C PHE A 12 -12.54 57.96 33.86
N ILE A 13 -13.34 56.99 33.29
CA ILE A 13 -14.47 57.00 32.27
C ILE A 13 -14.09 56.78 30.77
N ILE A 14 -14.42 55.67 30.06
CA ILE A 14 -15.69 55.00 29.59
C ILE A 14 -16.23 55.48 28.21
N ILE A 15 -16.24 54.54 27.24
CA ILE A 15 -17.17 54.19 26.12
C ILE A 15 -17.71 55.27 25.14
N GLY A 16 -17.65 54.98 23.83
CA GLY A 16 -18.46 55.62 22.79
C GLY A 16 -18.31 55.00 21.38
N LEU A 17 -19.41 54.44 20.87
CA LEU A 17 -19.60 53.68 19.62
C LEU A 17 -19.54 54.47 18.30
N SER A 18 -19.43 53.70 17.21
CA SER A 18 -20.16 53.80 15.92
C SER A 18 -19.57 54.57 14.72
N SER A 19 -19.27 53.77 13.68
CA SER A 19 -19.65 53.87 12.25
C SER A 19 -19.68 55.24 11.54
N ALA A 20 -18.97 55.33 10.41
CA ALA A 20 -19.59 55.53 9.08
C ALA A 20 -18.54 55.68 7.96
N SER A 21 -18.85 55.03 6.84
CA SER A 21 -18.27 55.10 5.50
C SER A 21 -18.14 56.53 4.93
N LEU A 22 -17.16 56.77 4.05
CA LEU A 22 -17.43 57.25 2.68
C LEU A 22 -16.19 57.13 1.78
N ALA A 23 -16.45 56.69 0.55
CA ALA A 23 -15.51 56.49 -0.54
C ALA A 23 -15.11 57.78 -1.27
N SER A 24 -13.99 57.71 -2.01
CA SER A 24 -13.89 57.91 -3.47
C SER A 24 -12.78 58.84 -4.01
N ARG A 25 -12.20 58.36 -5.14
CA ARG A 25 -11.45 59.04 -6.23
C ARG A 25 -10.02 59.51 -5.95
N VAL A 26 -8.95 58.91 -6.51
CA VAL A 26 -8.56 58.64 -7.93
C VAL A 26 -8.28 59.91 -8.75
N TYR A 27 -7.00 60.17 -9.07
CA TYR A 27 -6.40 60.22 -10.42
C TYR A 27 -4.88 60.52 -10.35
N PRO A 28 -4.08 60.21 -11.40
CA PRO A 28 -2.72 59.67 -11.33
C PRO A 28 -1.73 60.58 -12.08
N VAL A 29 -0.51 60.11 -12.37
CA VAL A 29 0.38 60.40 -13.54
C VAL A 29 1.81 60.04 -13.08
N ALA A 30 2.31 58.83 -13.37
CA ALA A 30 2.94 58.37 -14.62
C ALA A 30 4.37 58.93 -14.85
N GLY A 31 5.35 58.02 -14.94
CA GLY A 31 6.73 58.36 -15.28
C GLY A 31 7.72 57.18 -15.24
N ASN A 32 7.53 56.19 -16.12
CA ASN A 32 8.44 55.06 -16.35
C ASN A 32 9.86 55.49 -16.82
N ARG A 33 10.93 54.83 -16.34
CA ARG A 33 11.82 53.93 -17.13
C ARG A 33 13.20 53.66 -16.48
N LYS A 34 13.45 52.36 -16.30
CA LYS A 34 14.65 51.55 -16.66
C LYS A 34 16.02 51.78 -15.97
N PHE A 35 16.33 50.81 -15.11
CA PHE A 35 17.42 49.80 -15.21
C PHE A 35 18.91 50.18 -14.96
N ARG A 36 19.45 49.49 -13.94
CA ARG A 36 20.85 49.07 -13.61
C ARG A 36 21.75 50.08 -12.87
N LEU A 37 22.17 49.74 -11.64
CA LEU A 37 23.54 49.29 -11.28
C LEU A 37 23.71 49.09 -9.75
N ASN A 38 23.88 47.82 -9.33
CA ASN A 38 24.71 47.25 -8.25
C ASN A 38 24.92 47.88 -6.84
N VAL A 39 24.78 46.98 -5.84
CA VAL A 39 25.64 46.74 -4.64
C VAL A 39 25.18 47.29 -3.26
N PHE A 40 24.81 46.31 -2.41
CA PHE A 40 24.91 46.18 -0.94
C PHE A 40 24.38 47.28 0.00
N LEU A 41 23.32 46.95 0.77
CA LEU A 41 23.37 46.72 2.24
C LEU A 41 21.93 46.78 2.81
N PHE A 42 21.29 45.65 3.11
CA PHE A 42 20.16 45.62 4.05
C PHE A 42 20.10 44.26 4.75
N LEU A 43 20.60 44.23 5.98
CA LEU A 43 20.45 43.14 6.93
C LEU A 43 19.42 43.58 7.99
N PHE A 44 18.46 42.70 8.25
CA PHE A 44 17.75 42.55 9.52
C PHE A 44 16.90 43.73 10.05
N LEU A 45 15.62 43.73 9.65
CA LEU A 45 14.55 44.38 10.41
C LEU A 45 13.17 43.76 10.08
N VAL A 46 13.01 42.47 10.38
CA VAL A 46 11.70 41.81 10.53
C VAL A 46 11.85 40.78 11.65
N PHE A 47 11.65 41.18 12.91
CA PHE A 47 11.30 40.29 14.04
C PHE A 47 11.13 41.13 15.32
N ILE A 48 10.23 42.13 15.33
CA ILE A 48 9.75 42.74 16.58
C ILE A 48 8.25 43.01 16.44
N GLY A 49 7.47 41.94 16.58
CA GLY A 49 6.06 41.99 16.88
C GLY A 49 5.81 41.03 18.04
N GLY A 50 5.61 41.55 19.25
CA GLY A 50 5.28 40.73 20.42
C GLY A 50 6.20 40.91 21.63
N PHE A 51 6.42 42.14 22.11
CA PHE A 51 6.82 42.34 23.50
C PHE A 51 5.89 43.37 24.14
N SER A 52 4.75 42.88 24.64
CA SER A 52 4.18 43.48 25.84
C SER A 52 5.16 43.21 26.96
N PHE A 53 5.80 44.25 27.51
CA PHE A 53 6.36 44.16 28.84
C PHE A 53 5.19 44.14 29.83
N THR A 54 4.56 42.98 29.98
CA THR A 54 3.97 42.65 31.27
C THR A 54 5.13 42.55 32.24
N SER A 55 5.13 43.36 33.30
CA SER A 55 5.94 43.06 34.48
C SER A 55 5.64 41.62 34.87
N SER A 56 6.59 40.70 34.65
CA SER A 56 6.47 39.32 35.11
C SER A 56 6.22 39.36 36.61
N ALA A 57 5.04 38.92 37.03
CA ALA A 57 4.96 38.28 38.34
C ALA A 57 6.08 37.22 38.33
N TYR A 58 7.00 37.29 39.28
CA TYR A 58 8.05 36.28 39.40
C TYR A 58 7.37 34.91 39.45
N GLY A 59 7.58 34.09 38.42
CA GLY A 59 7.09 32.70 38.40
C GLY A 59 7.88 31.86 39.41
N VAL A 60 7.26 30.77 39.86
CA VAL A 60 7.90 29.76 40.75
C VAL A 60 9.20 29.28 40.10
N THR A 61 10.25 29.09 40.92
CA THR A 61 11.55 28.63 40.42
C THR A 61 11.44 27.15 40.01
N GLN A 62 11.76 26.83 38.75
CA GLN A 62 11.79 25.44 38.29
C GLN A 62 13.18 24.84 38.49
N VAL A 63 13.25 23.69 39.15
CA VAL A 63 14.48 22.89 39.28
C VAL A 63 14.29 21.57 38.56
N TYR A 64 15.39 21.04 37.99
CA TYR A 64 15.40 19.80 37.24
C TYR A 64 16.50 18.89 37.78
N TYR A 65 16.16 17.64 38.07
CA TYR A 65 17.14 16.60 38.44
C TYR A 65 16.88 15.37 37.59
N SER A 66 17.81 15.04 36.69
CA SER A 66 17.63 13.93 35.77
C SER A 66 17.73 12.57 36.46
N VAL A 67 16.98 11.63 35.88
CA VAL A 67 16.86 10.27 36.36
C VAL A 67 17.20 9.32 35.21
N GLY A 68 18.30 8.59 35.36
CA GLY A 68 18.70 7.50 34.48
C GLY A 68 18.68 6.15 35.19
N GLN A 69 19.26 5.12 34.58
CA GLN A 69 19.56 3.83 35.23
C GLN A 69 21.02 3.75 35.70
N ASN A 70 21.83 4.74 35.35
CA ASN A 70 23.20 4.94 35.85
C ASN A 70 23.50 6.45 35.97
N THR A 71 24.71 6.78 36.42
CA THR A 71 25.23 8.16 36.47
C THR A 71 26.54 8.28 35.70
N ASP A 72 26.69 7.51 34.62
CA ASP A 72 27.88 7.55 33.77
C ASP A 72 27.91 8.87 32.98
N SER A 73 29.10 9.29 32.55
CA SER A 73 29.23 10.54 31.78
C SER A 73 28.73 10.38 30.34
N HIS A 74 27.86 11.31 29.93
CA HIS A 74 27.34 11.54 28.58
C HIS A 74 28.19 12.53 27.77
N GLU A 75 29.36 12.95 28.29
CA GLU A 75 30.26 13.87 27.58
C GLU A 75 30.65 13.30 26.20
N THR A 76 30.40 14.09 25.16
CA THR A 76 30.82 13.75 23.79
C THR A 76 32.15 14.42 23.48
N GLY A 77 33.23 13.65 23.58
CA GLY A 77 34.60 14.10 23.30
C GLY A 77 35.15 15.06 24.36
N ALA A 78 36.46 15.04 24.56
CA ALA A 78 37.09 15.89 25.58
C ALA A 78 36.96 17.38 25.22
N GLY A 79 36.30 18.17 26.09
CA GLY A 79 36.04 19.58 25.85
C GLY A 79 36.20 20.48 27.07
N ASN A 80 36.18 21.80 26.83
CA ASN A 80 36.11 22.82 27.86
C ASN A 80 34.70 23.45 27.88
N VAL A 81 34.32 23.99 29.04
CA VAL A 81 33.05 24.69 29.25
C VAL A 81 33.27 26.10 29.80
N THR A 82 32.40 27.02 29.40
CA THR A 82 32.25 28.35 30.01
C THR A 82 30.85 28.45 30.61
N VAL A 83 30.78 28.74 31.91
CA VAL A 83 29.55 28.96 32.66
C VAL A 83 29.49 30.44 33.04
N SER A 84 28.54 31.18 32.47
CA SER A 84 28.35 32.62 32.69
C SER A 84 26.89 32.94 32.96
N GLY A 85 26.59 33.38 34.19
CA GLY A 85 25.20 33.44 34.63
C GLY A 85 24.60 32.04 34.60
N THR A 86 23.47 31.87 33.91
CA THR A 86 22.83 30.56 33.66
C THR A 86 23.24 29.95 32.33
N ALA A 87 24.04 30.63 31.49
CA ALA A 87 24.45 30.10 30.19
C ALA A 87 25.67 29.20 30.32
N VAL A 88 25.63 28.08 29.60
CA VAL A 88 26.70 27.08 29.47
C VAL A 88 27.08 26.99 28.00
N THR A 89 28.37 27.13 27.71
CA THR A 89 28.90 27.00 26.34
C THR A 89 30.04 26.00 26.32
N PHE A 90 29.87 24.92 25.58
CA PHE A 90 30.86 23.88 25.35
C PHE A 90 31.70 24.18 24.11
N THR A 91 32.98 23.80 24.12
CA THR A 91 33.84 23.86 22.94
C THR A 91 33.61 22.72 21.96
N VAL A 92 32.97 21.64 22.42
CA VAL A 92 32.62 20.45 21.63
C VAL A 92 31.11 20.25 21.70
N ASP A 93 30.50 19.92 20.57
CA ASP A 93 29.07 19.63 20.48
C ASP A 93 28.72 18.40 21.31
N GLN A 94 27.75 18.53 22.22
CA GLN A 94 27.33 17.45 23.09
C GLN A 94 26.14 16.72 22.44
N THR A 95 26.38 15.51 21.93
CA THR A 95 25.44 14.80 21.04
C THR A 95 24.87 13.51 21.61
N ALA A 96 25.19 13.17 22.87
CA ALA A 96 24.59 12.01 23.53
C ALA A 96 23.06 12.10 23.51
N THR A 97 22.40 11.02 23.10
CA THR A 97 20.95 11.00 22.83
C THR A 97 20.10 11.13 24.10
N ASN A 98 20.63 10.64 25.21
CA ASN A 98 20.06 10.65 26.56
C ASN A 98 20.52 11.84 27.41
N MET A 99 21.19 12.84 26.83
CA MET A 99 21.58 14.07 27.53
C MET A 99 20.49 15.15 27.41
N GLY A 100 20.16 15.81 28.52
CA GLY A 100 19.18 16.89 28.54
C GLY A 100 19.03 17.62 29.88
N VAL A 101 17.88 18.28 30.05
CA VAL A 101 17.48 18.94 31.30
C VAL A 101 17.58 18.01 32.50
N GLY A 102 18.11 18.55 33.60
CA GLY A 102 18.35 17.83 34.84
C GLY A 102 19.75 17.24 34.99
N ASP A 103 20.50 17.07 33.90
CA ASP A 103 21.85 16.51 33.94
C ASP A 103 22.82 17.43 34.68
N VAL A 104 23.76 16.81 35.38
CA VAL A 104 24.77 17.48 36.18
C VAL A 104 26.02 17.66 35.33
N ILE A 105 26.41 18.91 35.14
CA ILE A 105 27.72 19.26 34.59
C ILE A 105 28.66 19.44 35.77
N ASP A 106 29.62 18.52 35.91
CA ASP A 106 30.77 18.66 36.79
C ASP A 106 31.92 19.29 36.00
N TYR A 107 32.45 20.41 36.47
CA TYR A 107 33.51 21.16 35.81
C TYR A 107 34.53 21.73 36.78
N ASP A 108 35.72 22.04 36.23
CA ASP A 108 36.86 22.63 36.94
C ASP A 108 37.50 21.71 37.99
N THR A 109 38.66 22.08 38.54
CA THR A 109 39.42 21.21 39.48
C THR A 109 38.78 21.09 40.87
N ASP A 110 37.78 21.93 41.17
CA ASP A 110 37.09 21.99 42.47
C ASP A 110 35.72 21.26 42.45
N ASN A 111 35.41 20.51 41.39
CA ASN A 111 34.13 19.83 41.15
C ASN A 111 32.92 20.76 41.32
N LYS A 112 32.94 21.88 40.59
CA LYS A 112 31.79 22.79 40.57
C LYS A 112 30.66 22.11 39.79
N LEU A 113 29.46 22.17 40.34
CA LEU A 113 28.29 21.53 39.75
C LEU A 113 27.30 22.58 39.24
N CYS A 114 26.69 22.30 38.09
CA CYS A 114 25.43 22.93 37.71
C CYS A 114 24.51 21.93 36.99
N TYR A 115 23.21 22.18 37.03
CA TYR A 115 22.15 21.30 36.56
C TYR A 115 21.51 21.90 35.33
N ILE A 116 21.46 21.17 34.22
CA ILE A 116 20.92 21.68 32.96
C ILE A 116 19.44 22.07 33.14
N SER A 117 19.11 23.30 32.79
CA SER A 117 17.76 23.86 32.86
C SER A 117 17.13 24.09 31.49
N GLY A 118 17.90 23.93 30.41
CA GLY A 118 17.39 24.07 29.05
C GLY A 118 18.47 23.92 28.00
N LYS A 119 18.03 23.74 26.76
CA LYS A 119 18.84 23.59 25.55
C LYS A 119 18.64 24.78 24.62
N THR A 120 19.70 25.18 23.92
CA THR A 120 19.63 26.15 22.81
C THR A 120 20.26 25.58 21.54
N SER A 121 21.36 24.83 21.65
CA SER A 121 21.99 24.06 20.59
C SER A 121 22.85 22.96 21.22
N GLY A 122 23.47 22.07 20.45
CA GLY A 122 24.34 21.04 21.05
C GLY A 122 25.59 21.60 21.76
N THR A 123 26.02 22.83 21.45
CA THR A 123 27.13 23.52 22.15
C THR A 123 26.68 24.56 23.18
N VAL A 124 25.40 24.93 23.20
CA VAL A 124 24.88 26.00 24.08
C VAL A 124 23.66 25.52 24.83
N TRP A 125 23.78 25.51 26.16
CA TRP A 125 22.76 25.06 27.10
C TRP A 125 22.58 26.11 28.20
N SER A 126 21.54 25.97 29.01
CA SER A 126 21.41 26.70 30.27
C SER A 126 21.51 25.75 31.44
N CYS A 127 22.06 26.23 32.57
CA CYS A 127 22.07 25.49 33.83
C CYS A 127 21.82 26.40 35.04
N THR A 128 21.42 25.78 36.15
CA THR A 128 21.26 26.41 37.46
C THR A 128 22.13 25.71 38.50
N ASN A 129 22.31 26.31 39.68
CA ASN A 129 22.75 25.53 40.84
C ASN A 129 21.64 24.58 41.30
N ALA A 130 21.92 23.77 42.32
CA ALA A 130 20.98 22.77 42.84
C ALA A 130 19.63 23.37 43.28
N THR A 131 19.57 24.62 43.72
CA THR A 131 18.34 25.27 44.22
C THR A 131 17.67 26.19 43.20
N GLY A 132 18.07 26.12 41.92
CA GLY A 132 17.51 26.93 40.83
C GLY A 132 18.11 28.34 40.71
N GLY A 133 19.11 28.69 41.53
CA GLY A 133 19.85 29.94 41.44
C GLY A 133 20.98 29.93 40.41
N THR A 134 21.71 31.03 40.31
CA THR A 134 22.86 31.14 39.41
C THR A 134 24.00 30.20 39.84
N PRO A 135 24.56 29.38 38.93
CA PRO A 135 25.72 28.54 39.21
C PRO A 135 27.01 29.36 39.35
N THR A 136 28.03 28.74 39.95
CA THR A 136 29.35 29.36 40.09
C THR A 136 29.98 29.60 38.73
N SER A 137 30.30 30.85 38.38
CA SER A 137 30.88 31.14 37.07
C SER A 137 32.28 30.56 36.89
N ALA A 138 32.57 30.09 35.67
CA ALA A 138 33.88 29.58 35.26
C ALA A 138 34.08 29.84 33.76
N THR A 139 35.32 29.97 33.30
CA THR A 139 35.60 30.32 31.89
C THR A 139 36.69 29.40 31.32
N GLY A 140 36.34 28.66 30.27
CA GLY A 140 37.26 27.78 29.54
C GLY A 140 37.87 26.66 30.38
N VAL A 141 37.16 26.17 31.40
CA VAL A 141 37.61 25.09 32.29
C VAL A 141 37.25 23.72 31.71
N VAL A 142 37.90 22.66 32.18
CA VAL A 142 37.64 21.29 31.73
C VAL A 142 36.26 20.81 32.21
N VAL A 143 35.54 20.07 31.35
CA VAL A 143 34.37 19.29 31.74
C VAL A 143 34.87 17.99 32.37
N ASN A 144 34.51 17.72 33.62
CA ASN A 144 34.87 16.47 34.31
C ASN A 144 33.88 15.36 33.98
N SER A 145 32.58 15.69 33.95
CA SER A 145 31.52 14.80 33.51
C SER A 145 30.23 15.57 33.19
N ILE A 146 29.37 14.95 32.38
CA ILE A 146 27.96 15.34 32.21
C ILE A 146 27.16 14.09 32.51
N SER A 147 26.43 14.02 33.62
CA SER A 147 25.78 12.76 34.04
C SER A 147 24.38 12.98 34.60
N HIS A 148 23.59 11.91 34.66
CA HIS A 148 22.32 11.96 35.37
C HIS A 148 22.51 12.32 36.84
N ALA A 149 21.59 13.13 37.39
CA ALA A 149 21.62 13.46 38.81
C ALA A 149 21.38 12.24 39.71
N PHE A 150 20.56 11.29 39.25
CA PHE A 150 20.19 10.09 39.97
C PHE A 150 20.07 8.87 39.04
N ASN A 151 20.33 7.67 39.57
CA ASN A 151 20.30 6.40 38.83
C ASN A 151 19.02 5.56 39.01
N SER A 152 17.98 6.13 39.63
CA SER A 152 16.61 5.60 39.64
C SER A 152 15.66 6.66 40.15
N LEU A 153 14.38 6.55 39.80
CA LEU A 153 13.36 7.50 40.27
C LEU A 153 13.17 7.42 41.78
N SER A 154 13.30 6.22 42.35
CA SER A 154 13.28 5.98 43.79
C SER A 154 14.42 6.73 44.52
N VAL A 155 15.63 6.72 43.95
CA VAL A 155 16.77 7.47 44.52
C VAL A 155 16.60 8.98 44.35
N ALA A 156 16.02 9.41 43.23
CA ALA A 156 15.76 10.83 42.97
C ALA A 156 14.74 11.42 43.96
N GLU A 157 13.66 10.69 44.22
CA GLU A 157 12.63 11.04 45.18
C GLU A 157 13.23 11.22 46.59
N ALA A 158 14.04 10.29 47.06
CA ALA A 158 14.67 10.38 48.38
C ALA A 158 15.79 11.42 48.45
N GLY A 159 16.48 11.67 47.33
CA GLY A 159 17.68 12.51 47.26
C GLY A 159 17.41 14.01 47.06
N ALA A 160 16.35 14.36 46.34
CA ALA A 160 16.04 15.75 45.98
C ALA A 160 15.95 16.73 47.18
N PRO A 161 15.38 16.37 48.36
CA PRO A 161 15.32 17.29 49.50
C PRO A 161 16.71 17.67 50.03
N THR A 162 17.70 16.80 49.85
CA THR A 162 19.10 17.08 50.23
C THR A 162 19.73 18.13 49.32
N LEU A 163 19.44 18.07 48.01
CA LEU A 163 19.90 19.06 47.04
C LEU A 163 19.20 20.41 47.22
N LEU A 164 17.91 20.39 47.56
CA LEU A 164 17.11 21.59 47.81
C LEU A 164 17.33 22.21 49.19
N GLY A 165 17.76 21.42 50.17
CA GLY A 165 17.87 21.81 51.57
C GLY A 165 16.53 21.86 52.32
N ASN A 166 15.41 21.49 51.69
CA ASN A 166 14.07 21.44 52.26
C ASN A 166 13.15 20.54 51.41
N SER A 167 12.19 19.84 52.02
CA SER A 167 11.11 19.10 51.32
C SER A 167 9.79 19.88 51.24
N ASP A 168 9.69 21.01 51.94
CA ASP A 168 8.58 21.95 51.79
C ASP A 168 8.81 22.85 50.58
N LEU A 169 8.28 22.43 49.43
CA LEU A 169 8.41 23.15 48.16
C LEU A 169 7.71 24.52 48.21
N THR A 170 6.70 24.66 49.08
CA THR A 170 6.00 25.93 49.30
C THR A 170 6.85 26.96 50.04
N ALA A 171 7.64 26.51 51.02
CA ALA A 171 8.54 27.37 51.77
C ALA A 171 9.73 27.88 50.94
N ILE A 172 10.19 27.11 49.96
CA ILE A 172 11.33 27.46 49.09
C ILE A 172 10.91 28.02 47.72
N ASP A 173 9.61 28.08 47.41
CA ASP A 173 9.05 28.60 46.17
C ASP A 173 9.57 27.91 44.90
N VAL A 174 9.55 26.56 44.92
CA VAL A 174 10.11 25.70 43.86
C VAL A 174 9.06 24.74 43.27
N GLN A 175 9.13 24.52 41.96
CA GLN A 175 8.54 23.37 41.29
C GLN A 175 9.66 22.36 40.98
N LEU A 176 9.49 21.12 41.44
CA LEU A 176 10.49 20.07 41.31
C LEU A 176 10.19 19.17 40.11
N ASN A 177 11.15 19.03 39.20
CA ASN A 177 11.00 18.22 37.99
C ASN A 177 12.02 17.07 37.96
N PHE A 178 11.52 15.86 37.73
CA PHE A 178 12.28 14.63 37.49
C PHE A 178 12.13 14.22 36.02
N PRO A 179 12.98 14.74 35.11
CA PRO A 179 13.10 14.24 33.75
C PRO A 179 13.76 12.86 33.73
N CYS A 180 13.10 11.87 33.14
CA CYS A 180 13.53 10.47 33.09
C CYS A 180 14.11 10.10 31.71
N TYR A 181 15.26 9.43 31.72
CA TYR A 181 16.07 9.10 30.54
C TYR A 181 16.39 7.61 30.46
N TYR A 182 16.40 7.07 29.24
CA TYR A 182 16.85 5.71 29.00
C TYR A 182 18.37 5.64 28.81
N ASP A 183 19.02 4.71 29.51
CA ASP A 183 20.44 4.43 29.35
C ASP A 183 20.68 2.97 28.95
N THR A 184 20.36 2.03 29.85
CA THR A 184 20.83 0.64 29.77
C THR A 184 19.74 -0.40 29.95
N GLY A 185 18.53 -0.01 30.38
CA GLY A 185 17.43 -0.93 30.65
C GLY A 185 16.32 -0.31 31.50
N ALA A 186 15.50 -1.16 32.11
CA ALA A 186 14.42 -0.72 33.00
C ALA A 186 14.95 -0.18 34.34
N ASP A 187 14.29 0.83 34.90
CA ASP A 187 14.37 1.11 36.34
C ASP A 187 13.59 0.01 37.08
N THR A 188 14.29 -0.80 37.86
CA THR A 188 13.72 -1.94 38.57
C THR A 188 13.34 -1.62 40.02
N THR A 189 13.41 -0.35 40.44
CA THR A 189 13.17 0.06 41.83
C THR A 189 11.85 0.81 41.94
N ALA A 190 10.90 0.25 42.69
CA ALA A 190 9.64 0.93 42.95
C ALA A 190 9.85 2.27 43.67
N VAL A 191 9.01 3.25 43.39
CA VAL A 191 9.06 4.59 44.00
C VAL A 191 7.81 4.84 44.85
N THR A 192 8.02 5.40 46.03
CA THR A 192 6.98 6.01 46.86
C THR A 192 7.30 7.50 46.93
N ILE A 193 6.37 8.35 46.49
CA ILE A 193 6.53 9.80 46.56
C ILE A 193 5.83 10.28 47.84
N ASP A 194 6.62 10.62 48.86
CA ASP A 194 6.15 11.00 50.18
C ASP A 194 6.95 12.16 50.81
N GLY A 195 6.52 12.68 51.97
CA GLY A 195 7.34 13.62 52.75
C GLY A 195 7.50 15.06 52.22
N TYR A 196 6.88 15.39 51.07
CA TYR A 196 6.87 16.74 50.51
C TYR A 196 5.62 17.55 50.92
N THR A 197 5.78 18.88 51.00
CA THR A 197 4.66 19.83 51.06
C THR A 197 4.57 20.56 49.72
N THR A 198 3.43 20.45 49.04
CA THR A 198 3.21 20.94 47.66
C THR A 198 1.95 21.82 47.58
N ASP A 199 1.79 22.51 46.45
CA ASP A 199 0.53 23.17 46.07
C ASP A 199 0.36 23.15 44.55
N ALA A 200 -0.75 23.71 44.04
CA ALA A 200 -1.08 23.73 42.61
C ALA A 200 -0.04 24.42 41.70
N THR A 201 0.84 25.26 42.26
CA THR A 201 1.93 25.95 41.54
C THR A 201 3.31 25.39 41.86
N ARG A 202 3.46 24.71 42.99
CA ARG A 202 4.71 24.16 43.54
C ARG A 202 4.55 22.65 43.70
N TYR A 203 4.48 21.98 42.55
CA TYR A 203 4.19 20.56 42.42
C TYR A 203 5.45 19.78 42.06
N ILE A 204 5.35 18.46 42.12
CA ILE A 204 6.35 17.54 41.57
C ILE A 204 5.90 17.10 40.18
N LYS A 205 6.81 17.12 39.20
CA LYS A 205 6.59 16.58 37.85
C LYS A 205 7.57 15.44 37.57
N VAL A 206 7.08 14.26 37.26
CA VAL A 206 7.87 13.14 36.73
C VAL A 206 7.51 12.98 35.27
N TYR A 207 8.48 13.06 34.36
CA TYR A 207 8.18 13.03 32.93
C TYR A 207 9.34 12.56 32.08
N THR A 208 9.04 12.11 30.86
CA THR A 208 10.05 11.89 29.82
C THR A 208 10.19 13.15 28.94
N PRO A 209 11.37 13.78 28.88
CA PRO A 209 11.61 14.94 28.02
C PRO A 209 11.42 14.58 26.56
N ASN A 210 10.71 15.41 25.81
CA ASN A 210 10.42 15.16 24.39
C ASN A 210 10.79 16.33 23.47
N ASN A 211 10.99 17.53 24.01
CA ASN A 211 11.30 18.70 23.20
C ASN A 211 12.79 18.75 22.84
N ILE A 212 13.11 18.34 21.60
CA ILE A 212 14.49 18.28 21.12
C ILE A 212 15.16 19.65 20.93
N ALA A 213 14.37 20.72 20.89
CA ALA A 213 14.87 22.08 20.74
C ALA A 213 15.26 22.68 22.08
N THR A 214 14.51 22.39 23.15
CA THR A 214 14.64 23.10 24.44
C THR A 214 14.99 22.20 25.62
N GLU A 215 14.84 20.88 25.54
CA GLU A 215 15.03 19.99 26.69
C GLU A 215 16.11 18.93 26.48
N VAL A 216 16.14 18.27 25.32
CA VAL A 216 16.91 17.03 25.12
C VAL A 216 17.52 16.93 23.71
N ASN A 217 18.48 16.03 23.51
CA ASN A 217 19.01 15.72 22.18
C ASN A 217 18.12 14.78 21.36
N GLN A 218 17.48 13.81 22.01
CA GLN A 218 16.50 12.92 21.41
C GLN A 218 15.33 12.72 22.37
N SER A 219 14.09 12.74 21.86
CA SER A 219 12.90 12.50 22.70
C SER A 219 13.04 11.18 23.48
N GLN A 220 12.83 11.25 24.79
CA GLN A 220 12.80 10.10 25.70
C GLN A 220 11.40 9.52 25.86
N ARG A 221 10.39 10.16 25.27
CA ARG A 221 9.02 9.66 25.23
C ARG A 221 8.89 8.52 24.23
N HIS A 222 8.05 7.55 24.55
CA HIS A 222 7.59 6.53 23.60
C HIS A 222 6.73 7.17 22.49
N SER A 223 6.54 6.46 21.39
CA SER A 223 5.70 6.90 20.26
C SER A 223 4.41 6.08 20.24
N GLY A 224 3.55 6.23 21.26
CA GLY A 224 2.27 5.50 21.35
C GLY A 224 2.34 3.97 21.48
N LYS A 225 3.54 3.38 21.51
CA LYS A 225 3.78 1.94 21.64
C LYS A 225 4.91 1.68 22.63
N TRP A 226 4.84 0.56 23.36
CA TRP A 226 5.89 0.17 24.28
C TRP A 226 7.22 -0.04 23.53
N ASP A 227 8.27 0.63 24.00
CA ASP A 227 9.63 0.63 23.46
C ASP A 227 10.64 0.41 24.59
N ASP A 228 11.31 -0.75 24.57
CA ASP A 228 12.32 -1.09 25.57
C ASP A 228 13.56 -0.18 25.51
N GLY A 229 13.74 0.59 24.42
CA GLY A 229 14.75 1.63 24.26
C GLY A 229 14.36 3.01 24.83
N LYS A 230 13.26 3.10 25.59
CA LYS A 230 12.80 4.29 26.31
C LYS A 230 12.71 4.04 27.81
N TYR A 231 12.67 5.11 28.60
CA TYR A 231 12.62 4.99 30.05
C TYR A 231 11.38 4.18 30.44
N ASN A 232 11.59 3.10 31.19
CA ASN A 232 10.50 2.29 31.70
C ASN A 232 10.78 1.90 33.15
N LEU A 233 9.73 1.99 33.98
CA LEU A 233 9.75 1.59 35.38
C LEU A 233 9.09 0.21 35.50
N ASN A 234 9.89 -0.80 35.83
CA ASN A 234 9.47 -2.20 35.87
C ASN A 234 10.08 -2.94 37.07
N PRO A 235 9.62 -2.67 38.31
CA PRO A 235 10.13 -3.37 39.48
C PRO A 235 9.74 -4.85 39.51
N ASN A 236 10.67 -5.66 40.01
CA ASN A 236 10.52 -7.11 40.21
C ASN A 236 10.45 -7.48 41.70
N ILE A 237 9.59 -6.78 42.44
CA ILE A 237 9.41 -6.97 43.88
C ILE A 237 7.92 -6.89 44.23
N ALA A 238 7.51 -7.46 45.37
CA ALA A 238 6.14 -7.52 45.85
C ALA A 238 5.55 -6.16 46.28
N THR A 239 5.64 -5.14 45.44
CA THR A 239 5.13 -3.80 45.68
C THR A 239 4.67 -3.15 44.37
N ARG A 240 3.99 -2.02 44.51
CA ARG A 240 3.47 -1.19 43.41
C ARG A 240 4.62 -0.41 42.76
N PRO A 241 4.70 -0.30 41.43
CA PRO A 241 5.70 0.52 40.76
C PRO A 241 5.75 1.97 41.23
N ILE A 242 4.58 2.63 41.28
CA ILE A 242 4.46 4.00 41.79
C ILE A 242 3.41 4.06 42.90
N ILE A 243 3.80 4.62 44.04
CA ILE A 243 2.92 4.98 45.16
C ILE A 243 2.97 6.49 45.36
N ILE A 244 1.81 7.14 45.35
CA ILE A 244 1.66 8.57 45.61
C ILE A 244 1.06 8.78 47.01
N GLN A 245 1.78 9.48 47.88
CA GLN A 245 1.33 9.83 49.25
C GLN A 245 1.33 11.33 49.56
N ILE A 246 1.43 12.16 48.52
CA ILE A 246 1.28 13.62 48.58
C ILE A 246 0.20 14.05 47.59
N ASP A 247 -0.20 15.33 47.60
CA ASP A 247 -1.02 15.94 46.55
C ASP A 247 -0.15 16.73 45.55
N ASN A 248 -0.75 17.23 44.47
CA ASN A 248 -0.09 18.00 43.40
C ASN A 248 1.13 17.27 42.78
N ILE A 249 0.85 16.16 42.08
CA ILE A 249 1.83 15.36 41.34
C ILE A 249 1.39 15.20 39.89
N LYS A 250 2.34 15.37 38.97
CA LYS A 250 2.13 15.17 37.53
C LYS A 250 3.06 14.09 37.00
N VAL A 251 2.51 13.11 36.29
CA VAL A 251 3.26 12.03 35.66
C VAL A 251 2.94 12.01 34.16
N ASP A 252 3.95 12.10 33.31
CA ASP A 252 3.74 12.35 31.88
C ASP A 252 4.75 11.65 30.96
N GLY A 253 4.27 10.82 30.01
CA GLY A 253 5.14 10.20 29.01
C GLY A 253 5.89 8.93 29.44
N LEU A 254 5.51 8.31 30.57
CA LEU A 254 6.24 7.17 31.13
C LEU A 254 5.72 5.83 30.60
N GLN A 255 6.59 4.82 30.61
CA GLN A 255 6.23 3.42 30.47
C GLN A 255 6.32 2.75 31.83
N ILE A 256 5.24 2.13 32.29
CA ILE A 256 5.15 1.57 33.65
C ILE A 256 4.59 0.15 33.57
N SER A 257 5.32 -0.80 34.14
CA SER A 257 4.87 -2.19 34.29
C SER A 257 5.28 -2.75 35.64
N SER A 258 4.81 -3.95 35.96
CA SER A 258 5.24 -4.70 37.13
C SER A 258 5.64 -6.11 36.72
N SER A 259 6.85 -6.53 37.09
CA SER A 259 7.30 -7.92 36.89
C SER A 259 6.83 -8.85 38.01
N TYR A 260 6.19 -8.31 39.06
CA TYR A 260 5.71 -9.09 40.19
C TYR A 260 4.44 -9.90 39.87
N SER A 261 4.49 -11.21 40.13
CA SER A 261 3.44 -12.19 39.78
C SER A 261 2.45 -12.53 40.91
N GLY A 262 2.50 -11.84 42.05
CA GLY A 262 1.57 -12.07 43.18
C GLY A 262 0.26 -11.29 43.06
N SER A 263 -0.78 -11.76 43.78
CA SER A 263 -2.07 -11.06 43.86
C SER A 263 -1.91 -9.73 44.62
N TRP A 264 -2.55 -8.66 44.14
CA TRP A 264 -2.51 -7.26 44.65
C TRP A 264 -1.38 -6.35 44.12
N SER A 265 -1.03 -6.44 42.84
CA SER A 265 -0.17 -5.46 42.17
C SER A 265 -1.00 -4.41 41.42
N GLN A 266 -0.96 -3.17 41.92
CA GLN A 266 -1.46 -1.99 41.21
C GLN A 266 -0.27 -1.26 40.58
N ILE A 267 -0.36 -0.86 39.31
CA ILE A 267 0.76 -0.22 38.59
C ILE A 267 0.98 1.20 39.11
N PHE A 268 -0.10 1.98 39.21
CA PHE A 268 -0.11 3.36 39.69
C PHE A 268 -1.10 3.51 40.84
N TYR A 269 -0.60 3.79 42.04
CA TYR A 269 -1.41 3.78 43.27
C TYR A 269 -1.42 5.12 43.98
N ILE A 270 -2.60 5.71 44.16
CA ILE A 270 -2.79 6.95 44.92
C ILE A 270 -3.35 6.62 46.31
N ALA A 271 -2.61 6.99 47.35
CA ALA A 271 -2.85 6.52 48.71
C ALA A 271 -3.54 7.54 49.64
N VAL A 272 -3.62 8.81 49.24
CA VAL A 272 -4.00 9.93 50.12
C VAL A 272 -5.07 10.83 49.49
N ASP A 273 -5.79 11.56 50.36
CA ASP A 273 -6.69 12.66 49.97
C ASP A 273 -5.91 13.83 49.37
N GLY A 274 -6.47 14.51 48.37
CA GLY A 274 -5.80 15.67 47.77
C GLY A 274 -6.32 16.10 46.40
N THR A 275 -5.63 17.05 45.78
CA THR A 275 -5.95 17.51 44.42
C THR A 275 -4.70 17.56 43.55
N GLY A 276 -4.86 17.76 42.25
CA GLY A 276 -3.74 17.92 41.33
C GLY A 276 -3.02 16.60 41.03
N TYR A 277 -3.75 15.48 40.99
CA TYR A 277 -3.23 14.21 40.47
C TYR A 277 -3.41 14.16 38.96
N GLU A 278 -2.31 14.15 38.22
CA GLU A 278 -2.31 14.12 36.75
C GLU A 278 -1.46 12.95 36.24
N LEU A 279 -2.04 12.11 35.37
CA LEU A 279 -1.33 11.06 34.63
C LEU A 279 -1.67 11.15 33.15
N SER A 280 -0.65 11.39 32.33
CA SER A 280 -0.85 11.63 30.90
C SER A 280 0.15 10.96 29.99
N ASN A 281 -0.27 10.74 28.75
CA ASN A 281 0.60 10.31 27.65
C ASN A 281 1.46 9.09 27.99
N SER A 282 0.99 8.20 28.87
CA SER A 282 1.79 7.12 29.45
C SER A 282 1.26 5.75 29.02
N ILE A 283 2.15 4.75 29.04
CA ILE A 283 1.80 3.35 28.75
C ILE A 283 1.87 2.53 30.03
N LEU A 284 0.75 1.93 30.42
CA LEU A 284 0.65 1.03 31.57
C LEU A 284 0.40 -0.39 31.09
N LYS A 285 1.36 -1.28 31.36
CA LYS A 285 1.35 -2.66 30.89
C LYS A 285 1.25 -3.63 32.07
N GLY A 286 0.21 -4.46 32.08
CA GLY A 286 0.08 -5.58 33.01
C GLY A 286 0.93 -6.80 32.59
N ASN A 287 0.99 -7.81 33.47
CA ASN A 287 1.82 -9.00 33.27
C ASN A 287 1.01 -10.32 33.21
N ASN A 288 -0.26 -10.24 32.80
CA ASN A 288 -1.21 -11.37 32.77
C ASN A 288 -1.47 -12.06 34.13
N LEU A 289 -0.98 -11.48 35.25
CA LEU A 289 -1.22 -11.94 36.62
C LEU A 289 -1.56 -10.78 37.60
N ALA A 290 -1.32 -9.52 37.19
CA ALA A 290 -1.44 -8.29 37.98
C ALA A 290 -2.81 -7.59 37.92
N THR A 291 -3.18 -6.97 39.04
CA THR A 291 -4.56 -6.84 39.53
C THR A 291 -5.27 -5.54 39.16
N ASP A 292 -4.61 -4.38 39.03
CA ASP A 292 -5.22 -3.15 38.51
C ASP A 292 -4.16 -2.23 37.86
N GLY A 293 -4.53 -1.40 36.89
CA GLY A 293 -3.64 -0.41 36.28
C GLY A 293 -3.46 0.80 37.18
N ILE A 294 -4.47 1.68 37.19
CA ILE A 294 -4.55 2.85 38.06
C ILE A 294 -5.53 2.56 39.20
N TYR A 295 -5.14 2.83 40.44
CA TYR A 295 -5.93 2.50 41.62
C TYR A 295 -5.82 3.57 42.72
N THR A 296 -6.92 3.77 43.45
CA THR A 296 -6.95 4.63 44.65
C THR A 296 -7.32 3.86 45.91
N SER A 297 -6.69 4.21 47.04
CA SER A 297 -6.89 3.52 48.32
C SER A 297 -8.33 3.61 48.86
N ASN A 298 -8.74 2.58 49.60
CA ASN A 298 -10.04 2.56 50.25
C ASN A 298 -10.05 3.53 51.45
N GLY A 299 -11.13 4.29 51.64
CA GLY A 299 -11.30 5.19 52.79
C GLY A 299 -10.77 6.61 52.60
N ILE A 300 -10.38 6.98 51.38
CA ILE A 300 -10.16 8.37 50.95
C ILE A 300 -11.50 9.12 51.06
N SER A 301 -11.47 10.41 51.40
CA SER A 301 -12.63 11.29 51.63
C SER A 301 -12.88 12.34 50.54
N SER A 302 -11.84 12.83 49.83
CA SER A 302 -11.94 13.82 48.76
C SER A 302 -10.71 13.80 47.84
N MET A 303 -10.91 13.59 46.53
CA MET A 303 -9.84 13.65 45.53
C MET A 303 -10.22 14.32 44.21
N ALA A 304 -9.23 14.91 43.51
CA ALA A 304 -9.37 15.38 42.12
C ALA A 304 -8.28 14.80 41.21
N VAL A 305 -8.69 13.93 40.27
CA VAL A 305 -7.78 13.13 39.42
C VAL A 305 -8.06 13.39 37.94
N LYS A 306 -7.00 13.53 37.14
CA LYS A 306 -7.04 13.74 35.68
C LYS A 306 -6.17 12.69 34.99
N ILE A 307 -6.76 11.95 34.06
CA ILE A 307 -6.11 10.84 33.34
C ILE A 307 -6.40 11.00 31.85
N TRP A 308 -5.38 11.24 31.02
CA TRP A 308 -5.60 11.39 29.57
C TRP A 308 -4.48 10.91 28.66
N ASN A 309 -4.82 10.56 27.42
CA ASN A 309 -3.87 10.06 26.42
C ASN A 309 -3.04 8.86 26.90
N ASN A 310 -3.59 7.99 27.74
CA ASN A 310 -2.86 6.81 28.20
C ASN A 310 -3.30 5.57 27.42
N ILE A 311 -2.36 4.65 27.24
CA ILE A 311 -2.62 3.30 26.72
C ILE A 311 -2.44 2.32 27.89
N ILE A 312 -3.49 1.56 28.20
CA ILE A 312 -3.50 0.60 29.31
C ILE A 312 -3.93 -0.77 28.80
N TYR A 313 -3.08 -1.79 28.97
CA TYR A 313 -3.37 -3.12 28.45
C TYR A 313 -2.78 -4.27 29.27
N ASP A 314 -3.32 -5.47 29.04
CA ASP A 314 -2.90 -6.74 29.66
C ASP A 314 -2.98 -6.75 31.21
N VAL A 315 -3.88 -5.93 31.78
CA VAL A 315 -4.21 -5.90 33.21
C VAL A 315 -5.31 -6.94 33.50
N THR A 316 -5.12 -7.81 34.50
CA THR A 316 -6.10 -8.90 34.76
C THR A 316 -7.29 -8.50 35.63
N GLY A 317 -7.25 -7.34 36.29
CA GLY A 317 -8.42 -6.72 36.92
C GLY A 317 -8.86 -5.47 36.18
N ARG A 318 -8.87 -4.30 36.84
CA ARG A 318 -9.38 -3.06 36.24
C ARG A 318 -8.26 -2.17 35.72
N ALA A 319 -8.40 -1.66 34.50
CA ALA A 319 -7.41 -0.74 33.95
C ALA A 319 -7.38 0.57 34.74
N ILE A 320 -8.56 1.11 35.06
CA ILE A 320 -8.74 2.29 35.91
C ILE A 320 -9.79 1.97 36.98
N ASN A 321 -9.38 2.00 38.25
CA ASN A 321 -10.22 1.63 39.38
C ASN A 321 -10.38 2.78 40.37
N GLU A 322 -11.54 3.43 40.35
CA GLU A 322 -11.98 4.31 41.41
C GLU A 322 -12.63 3.46 42.52
N ASN A 323 -11.82 3.02 43.48
CA ASN A 323 -12.27 2.22 44.61
C ASN A 323 -12.54 3.12 45.85
N TYR A 324 -13.47 4.06 45.71
CA TYR A 324 -13.80 5.04 46.75
C TYR A 324 -15.27 4.95 47.20
N THR A 325 -15.51 5.39 48.45
CA THR A 325 -16.77 5.20 49.20
C THR A 325 -17.29 6.50 49.85
N GLY A 326 -16.98 7.67 49.27
CA GLY A 326 -17.48 8.99 49.70
C GLY A 326 -18.18 9.73 48.55
N ALA A 327 -18.59 10.99 48.72
CA ALA A 327 -19.43 11.69 47.73
C ALA A 327 -18.79 12.94 47.07
N THR A 328 -17.53 13.31 47.37
CA THR A 328 -16.96 14.63 47.00
C THR A 328 -15.77 14.60 46.04
N SER A 329 -15.46 13.45 45.42
CA SER A 329 -14.32 13.30 44.49
C SER A 329 -14.71 13.52 43.03
N THR A 330 -13.81 14.11 42.23
CA THR A 330 -13.99 14.39 40.79
C THR A 330 -12.90 13.71 39.96
N TRP A 331 -13.30 12.94 38.95
CA TRP A 331 -12.39 12.27 38.03
C TRP A 331 -12.67 12.66 36.59
N LEU A 332 -11.63 13.08 35.87
CA LEU A 332 -11.68 13.34 34.44
C LEU A 332 -10.82 12.30 33.74
N VAL A 333 -11.45 11.44 32.94
CA VAL A 333 -10.75 10.36 32.23
C VAL A 333 -11.01 10.54 30.74
N TYR A 334 -10.08 11.16 30.02
CA TYR A 334 -10.27 11.62 28.65
C TYR A 334 -9.29 10.97 27.66
N ALA A 335 -9.76 10.56 26.48
CA ALA A 335 -8.88 10.13 25.39
C ALA A 335 -7.88 9.02 25.80
N ASN A 336 -8.33 7.97 26.48
CA ASN A 336 -7.48 6.80 26.80
C ASN A 336 -7.86 5.61 25.92
N THR A 337 -6.89 4.74 25.63
CA THR A 337 -7.12 3.45 24.95
C THR A 337 -6.85 2.31 25.94
N ILE A 338 -7.88 1.52 26.22
CA ILE A 338 -7.85 0.41 27.15
C ILE A 338 -8.11 -0.90 26.38
N TYR A 339 -7.21 -1.87 26.50
CA TYR A 339 -7.29 -3.10 25.72
C TYR A 339 -6.98 -4.36 26.54
N GLY A 340 -7.86 -5.37 26.45
CA GLY A 340 -7.57 -6.69 27.02
C GLY A 340 -7.57 -6.72 28.55
N CYS A 341 -8.43 -5.93 29.20
CA CYS A 341 -8.56 -5.87 30.66
C CYS A 341 -9.82 -6.59 31.17
N ALA A 342 -9.84 -7.06 32.43
CA ALA A 342 -11.08 -7.66 32.95
C ALA A 342 -12.18 -6.60 33.12
N VAL A 343 -11.83 -5.42 33.62
CA VAL A 343 -12.69 -4.24 33.52
C VAL A 343 -11.87 -3.09 32.91
N GLY A 344 -12.43 -2.35 31.97
CA GLY A 344 -11.77 -1.17 31.44
C GLY A 344 -11.71 -0.08 32.52
N LEU A 345 -12.87 0.51 32.79
CA LEU A 345 -12.98 1.60 33.76
C LEU A 345 -14.06 1.27 34.79
N GLN A 346 -13.69 1.21 36.07
CA GLN A 346 -14.60 0.95 37.17
C GLN A 346 -14.84 2.19 38.04
N ARG A 347 -16.10 2.36 38.41
CA ARG A 347 -16.60 3.37 39.33
C ARG A 347 -17.41 2.78 40.48
N THR A 348 -17.06 3.13 41.71
CA THR A 348 -17.71 2.65 42.94
C THR A 348 -18.72 3.67 43.48
N GLU A 349 -18.31 4.91 43.80
CA GLU A 349 -19.20 5.95 44.36
C GLU A 349 -19.01 7.37 43.77
N SER A 350 -17.86 7.72 43.18
CA SER A 350 -17.58 9.08 42.66
C SER A 350 -18.25 9.45 41.32
N ALA A 351 -18.27 10.76 41.00
CA ALA A 351 -18.60 11.26 39.67
C ALA A 351 -17.37 11.17 38.74
N ILE A 352 -17.24 10.07 38.01
CA ILE A 352 -16.29 9.97 36.90
C ILE A 352 -16.94 10.57 35.66
N THR A 353 -16.31 11.57 35.06
CA THR A 353 -16.62 12.07 33.73
C THR A 353 -15.65 11.42 32.73
N SER A 354 -16.16 10.51 31.91
CA SER A 354 -15.37 9.85 30.85
C SER A 354 -15.71 10.41 29.47
N LYS A 355 -14.70 10.84 28.70
CA LYS A 355 -14.91 11.30 27.33
C LYS A 355 -13.86 10.76 26.37
N ASN A 356 -14.23 10.48 25.14
CA ASN A 356 -13.31 10.04 24.08
C ASN A 356 -12.47 8.81 24.44
N ASN A 357 -12.91 7.91 25.33
CA ASN A 357 -12.13 6.72 25.67
C ASN A 357 -12.52 5.51 24.82
N ILE A 358 -11.55 4.65 24.53
CA ILE A 358 -11.76 3.33 23.94
C ILE A 358 -11.57 2.27 25.02
N ALA A 359 -12.54 1.36 25.17
CA ALA A 359 -12.37 0.06 25.80
C ALA A 359 -12.63 -1.04 24.76
N GLN A 360 -11.67 -1.94 24.55
CA GLN A 360 -11.80 -3.05 23.59
C GLN A 360 -11.31 -4.35 24.21
N ASN A 361 -11.97 -5.46 23.87
CA ASN A 361 -11.61 -6.79 24.35
C ASN A 361 -11.52 -6.84 25.89
N CYS A 362 -12.38 -6.06 26.55
CA CYS A 362 -12.52 -6.09 28.00
C CYS A 362 -13.71 -6.97 28.38
N ALA A 363 -13.66 -7.67 29.53
CA ALA A 363 -14.82 -8.46 29.96
C ALA A 363 -15.99 -7.56 30.38
N ASP A 364 -15.69 -6.35 30.86
CA ASP A 364 -16.62 -5.24 31.09
C ASP A 364 -15.89 -3.93 30.75
N GLY A 365 -16.34 -3.14 29.79
CA GLY A 365 -15.61 -1.92 29.40
C GLY A 365 -15.78 -0.80 30.42
N TYR A 366 -17.01 -0.59 30.91
CA TYR A 366 -17.39 0.52 31.78
C TYR A 366 -18.31 0.04 32.91
N ASN A 367 -17.72 -0.27 34.07
CA ASN A 367 -18.45 -0.79 35.22
C ASN A 367 -18.86 0.32 36.19
N GLY A 368 -20.17 0.56 36.37
CA GLY A 368 -20.72 1.48 37.38
C GLY A 368 -21.66 2.54 36.79
N THR A 369 -21.93 3.61 37.56
CA THR A 369 -22.81 4.72 37.12
C THR A 369 -22.03 6.02 36.94
N PHE A 370 -21.77 6.38 35.69
CA PHE A 370 -20.97 7.54 35.31
C PHE A 370 -21.69 8.88 35.46
N ASP A 371 -20.92 9.97 35.51
CA ASP A 371 -21.48 11.31 35.45
C ASP A 371 -22.20 11.54 34.12
N ALA A 372 -23.30 12.28 34.13
CA ALA A 372 -24.12 12.56 32.96
C ALA A 372 -23.38 13.37 31.86
N ALA A 373 -22.28 14.04 32.21
CA ALA A 373 -21.40 14.72 31.25
C ALA A 373 -20.43 13.76 30.51
N SER A 374 -20.43 12.47 30.85
CA SER A 374 -19.66 11.45 30.13
C SER A 374 -20.26 11.22 28.76
N ASP A 375 -19.42 11.19 27.71
CA ASP A 375 -19.90 11.11 26.33
C ASP A 375 -18.78 10.71 25.34
N TYR A 376 -19.15 10.28 24.12
CA TYR A 376 -18.20 9.93 23.05
C TYR A 376 -17.19 8.82 23.43
N ASN A 377 -17.61 7.82 24.19
CA ASN A 377 -16.79 6.66 24.53
C ASN A 377 -17.12 5.47 23.62
N ILE A 378 -16.20 4.51 23.46
CA ILE A 378 -16.42 3.27 22.69
C ILE A 378 -16.23 2.04 23.57
N SER A 379 -17.15 1.08 23.44
CA SER A 379 -17.03 -0.29 23.92
C SER A 379 -17.47 -1.30 22.85
N ASP A 380 -16.78 -2.46 22.80
CA ASP A 380 -17.17 -3.62 22.02
C ASP A 380 -18.35 -4.41 22.64
N LEU A 381 -18.76 -4.07 23.87
CA LEU A 381 -19.90 -4.66 24.57
C LEU A 381 -21.20 -3.88 24.35
N ALA A 382 -22.34 -4.56 24.52
CA ALA A 382 -23.66 -3.97 24.37
C ALA A 382 -24.08 -3.16 25.61
N ALA A 383 -24.56 -1.93 25.41
CA ALA A 383 -25.07 -1.04 26.47
C ALA A 383 -24.11 -0.83 27.65
N ASP A 384 -22.84 -0.59 27.33
CA ASP A 384 -21.72 -0.52 28.26
C ASP A 384 -21.13 0.91 28.37
N ALA A 385 -20.59 1.46 27.27
CA ALA A 385 -20.01 2.80 27.22
C ALA A 385 -21.02 3.90 27.60
N PRO A 386 -20.70 4.77 28.57
CA PRO A 386 -21.62 5.79 29.10
C PRO A 386 -21.71 7.02 28.18
N GLY A 387 -22.90 7.61 28.06
CA GLY A 387 -23.15 8.84 27.29
C GLY A 387 -24.03 8.63 26.06
N ALA A 388 -24.59 9.71 25.53
CA ALA A 388 -25.58 9.66 24.44
C ALA A 388 -24.95 9.45 23.05
N ASN A 389 -23.75 9.98 22.83
CA ASN A 389 -22.98 9.86 21.59
C ASN A 389 -21.93 8.74 21.66
N SER A 390 -21.92 7.97 22.75
CA SER A 390 -21.05 6.81 22.92
C SER A 390 -21.49 5.63 22.04
N LYS A 391 -20.53 4.85 21.55
CA LYS A 391 -20.77 3.72 20.66
C LYS A 391 -20.57 2.40 21.41
N ASN A 392 -21.57 1.54 21.32
CA ASN A 392 -21.62 0.24 21.98
C ASN A 392 -21.71 -0.87 20.93
N SER A 393 -21.35 -2.10 21.29
CA SER A 393 -21.26 -3.23 20.35
C SER A 393 -20.42 -2.90 19.12
N THR A 394 -19.36 -2.12 19.31
CA THR A 394 -18.57 -1.51 18.24
C THR A 394 -17.10 -1.88 18.42
N THR A 395 -16.53 -2.53 17.40
CA THR A 395 -15.11 -2.91 17.39
C THR A 395 -14.27 -1.85 16.70
N VAL A 396 -13.17 -1.46 17.33
CA VAL A 396 -12.17 -0.53 16.77
C VAL A 396 -11.08 -1.31 16.04
N SER A 397 -10.66 -0.82 14.87
CA SER A 397 -9.51 -1.34 14.15
C SER A 397 -8.23 -0.60 14.54
N PHE A 398 -7.27 -1.31 15.13
CA PHE A 398 -5.92 -0.81 15.41
C PHE A 398 -4.94 -1.26 14.32
N VAL A 399 -3.78 -0.58 14.23
CA VAL A 399 -2.70 -0.93 13.30
C VAL A 399 -2.25 -2.39 13.47
N ASP A 400 -1.99 -2.83 14.71
CA ASP A 400 -1.58 -4.21 15.01
C ASP A 400 -1.81 -4.58 16.49
N ALA A 401 -3.07 -4.79 16.86
CA ALA A 401 -3.45 -5.14 18.23
C ALA A 401 -2.76 -6.42 18.77
N PRO A 402 -2.56 -7.51 18.00
CA PRO A 402 -1.82 -8.69 18.46
C PRO A 402 -0.41 -8.37 18.96
N ASN A 403 0.32 -7.49 18.29
CA ASN A 403 1.65 -7.04 18.69
C ASN A 403 1.62 -5.76 19.56
N LYS A 404 0.46 -5.45 20.17
CA LYS A 404 0.26 -4.35 21.11
C LYS A 404 0.52 -2.96 20.51
N ASP A 405 0.27 -2.84 19.22
CA ASP A 405 0.26 -1.56 18.51
C ASP A 405 -1.17 -1.05 18.43
N PHE A 406 -1.50 -0.15 19.36
CA PHE A 406 -2.85 0.39 19.52
C PHE A 406 -3.02 1.79 18.91
N HIS A 407 -2.14 2.18 17.99
CA HIS A 407 -2.45 3.28 17.08
C HIS A 407 -3.70 2.92 16.27
N LEU A 408 -4.54 3.90 16.00
CA LEU A 408 -5.76 3.73 15.23
C LEU A 408 -5.41 3.42 13.78
N SER A 409 -6.08 2.42 13.21
CA SER A 409 -5.90 2.09 11.79
C SER A 409 -6.47 3.20 10.91
N GLN A 410 -5.78 3.54 9.82
CA GLN A 410 -6.30 4.45 8.80
C GLN A 410 -7.59 3.94 8.13
N SER A 411 -7.90 2.64 8.26
CA SER A 411 -9.13 2.03 7.77
C SER A 411 -10.27 2.03 8.81
N ASP A 412 -10.01 2.44 10.05
CA ASP A 412 -11.03 2.55 11.08
C ASP A 412 -12.06 3.62 10.69
N THR A 413 -13.34 3.31 10.91
CA THR A 413 -14.48 4.19 10.58
C THR A 413 -15.32 4.53 11.80
N VAL A 414 -14.98 3.99 12.98
CA VAL A 414 -15.81 4.08 14.18
C VAL A 414 -15.24 5.00 15.24
N ALA A 415 -13.94 4.99 15.46
CA ALA A 415 -13.24 5.86 16.39
C ALA A 415 -12.70 7.11 15.67
N ARG A 416 -12.33 6.96 14.39
CA ARG A 416 -11.79 8.06 13.60
C ARG A 416 -12.80 9.19 13.36
N ASN A 417 -12.38 10.41 13.65
CA ASN A 417 -13.14 11.66 13.59
C ASN A 417 -14.48 11.58 14.32
N ALA A 418 -14.57 10.80 15.40
CA ALA A 418 -15.83 10.54 16.09
C ALA A 418 -15.90 11.12 17.50
N GLY A 419 -14.83 11.72 18.01
CA GLY A 419 -14.70 12.26 19.35
C GLY A 419 -15.10 13.72 19.50
N ALA A 420 -15.27 14.14 20.75
CA ALA A 420 -15.50 15.54 21.12
C ALA A 420 -14.19 16.34 21.09
N ASP A 421 -14.26 17.61 20.71
CA ASP A 421 -13.17 18.57 20.88
C ASP A 421 -13.01 18.92 22.37
N LEU A 422 -11.84 18.60 22.94
CA LEU A 422 -11.48 18.92 24.33
C LEU A 422 -10.38 19.99 24.42
N SER A 423 -10.02 20.65 23.32
CA SER A 423 -8.97 21.68 23.29
C SER A 423 -9.28 22.92 24.14
N ALA A 424 -10.57 23.18 24.38
CA ALA A 424 -11.06 24.26 25.22
C ALA A 424 -11.94 23.77 26.39
N ASP A 425 -11.87 22.49 26.78
CA ASP A 425 -12.60 22.00 27.94
C ASP A 425 -12.14 22.73 29.20
N ALA A 426 -13.10 23.26 29.97
CA ALA A 426 -12.82 24.15 31.10
C ALA A 426 -12.09 23.48 32.26
N ASN A 427 -12.15 22.14 32.36
CA ASN A 427 -11.57 21.39 33.47
C ASN A 427 -10.27 20.66 33.06
N LEU A 428 -10.17 20.20 31.81
CA LEU A 428 -8.99 19.56 31.25
C LEU A 428 -8.85 19.82 29.75
N SER A 429 -8.12 20.88 29.40
CA SER A 429 -7.80 21.23 28.01
C SER A 429 -6.47 20.63 27.56
N PHE A 430 -6.44 20.01 26.38
CA PHE A 430 -5.21 19.54 25.71
C PHE A 430 -5.41 19.51 24.20
N ALA A 431 -4.32 19.47 23.41
CA ALA A 431 -4.40 19.58 21.94
C ALA A 431 -3.48 18.61 21.19
N THR A 432 -2.81 17.70 21.91
CA THR A 432 -1.99 16.65 21.33
C THR A 432 -2.44 15.30 21.85
N ASP A 433 -2.11 14.24 21.14
CA ASP A 433 -2.38 12.86 21.54
C ASP A 433 -1.19 12.26 22.32
N ILE A 434 -1.13 10.93 22.43
CA ILE A 434 -0.14 10.19 23.22
C ILE A 434 1.31 10.33 22.70
N ASP A 435 1.52 10.42 21.40
CA ASP A 435 2.85 10.49 20.80
C ASP A 435 3.26 11.92 20.38
N GLY A 436 2.33 12.86 20.51
CA GLY A 436 2.54 14.29 20.30
C GLY A 436 1.97 14.80 18.98
N ALA A 437 1.23 13.98 18.23
CA ALA A 437 0.48 14.44 17.07
C ALA A 437 -0.60 15.45 17.48
N SER A 438 -0.83 16.45 16.63
CA SER A 438 -1.78 17.52 16.90
C SER A 438 -3.22 17.05 16.64
N ARG A 439 -4.11 17.32 17.59
CA ARG A 439 -5.56 17.10 17.45
C ARG A 439 -6.21 18.35 16.84
N ASN A 440 -6.21 18.41 15.50
CA ASN A 440 -6.52 19.64 14.77
C ASN A 440 -8.02 19.82 14.47
N VAL A 441 -8.70 20.49 15.39
CA VAL A 441 -10.14 20.79 15.33
C VAL A 441 -10.57 21.67 14.15
N SER A 442 -9.62 22.34 13.49
CA SER A 442 -9.92 23.13 12.28
C SER A 442 -10.05 22.27 11.02
N ILE A 443 -9.64 21.01 11.11
CA ILE A 443 -9.64 20.04 10.01
C ILE A 443 -10.68 18.96 10.29
N ASN A 444 -10.59 18.29 11.43
CA ASN A 444 -11.43 17.17 11.80
C ASN A 444 -11.90 17.27 13.25
N THR A 445 -12.99 16.57 13.56
CA THR A 445 -13.29 16.17 14.93
C THR A 445 -12.21 15.22 15.42
N TRP A 446 -11.95 15.20 16.71
CA TRP A 446 -10.92 14.33 17.29
C TRP A 446 -11.22 12.85 17.06
N ASP A 447 -10.18 12.03 17.05
CA ASP A 447 -10.31 10.60 17.17
C ASP A 447 -10.65 10.22 18.62
N ILE A 448 -11.54 9.24 18.82
CA ILE A 448 -11.78 8.64 20.13
C ILE A 448 -10.58 7.73 20.45
N GLY A 449 -10.02 7.81 21.66
CA GLY A 449 -8.85 7.04 22.10
C GLY A 449 -7.63 7.91 22.35
N ALA A 450 -6.51 7.27 22.72
CA ALA A 450 -5.25 7.95 23.04
C ALA A 450 -4.49 8.51 21.84
N ASP A 451 -4.82 8.04 20.64
CA ASP A 451 -4.12 8.29 19.39
C ASP A 451 -4.97 9.17 18.45
N GLU A 452 -4.32 9.97 17.60
CA GLU A 452 -4.95 10.80 16.56
C GLU A 452 -4.34 10.50 15.19
N THR A 453 -5.12 9.87 14.31
CA THR A 453 -4.68 9.47 12.98
C THR A 453 -4.36 10.67 12.08
N ALA A 454 -3.34 10.51 11.24
CA ALA A 454 -2.96 11.53 10.28
C ALA A 454 -4.11 11.85 9.30
N THR A 455 -4.31 13.13 9.05
CA THR A 455 -5.27 13.63 8.06
C THR A 455 -4.80 13.27 6.66
N GLN A 456 -5.64 12.55 5.93
CA GLN A 456 -5.34 12.13 4.56
C GLN A 456 -5.56 13.28 3.56
N ILE A 457 -4.50 13.66 2.84
CA ILE A 457 -4.54 14.71 1.81
C ILE A 457 -4.35 14.06 0.43
N TYR A 458 -5.43 13.98 -0.35
CA TYR A 458 -5.38 13.47 -1.73
C TYR A 458 -5.18 14.58 -2.75
N ARG A 459 -4.28 14.36 -3.71
CA ARG A 459 -4.06 15.24 -4.87
C ARG A 459 -3.80 14.44 -6.14
N SER A 460 -4.45 14.82 -7.24
CA SER A 460 -4.25 14.16 -8.52
C SER A 460 -3.18 14.83 -9.38
N VAL A 461 -2.45 14.01 -10.11
CA VAL A 461 -1.49 14.40 -11.14
C VAL A 461 -1.95 13.83 -12.48
N GLY A 462 -1.98 14.65 -13.53
CA GLY A 462 -2.16 14.20 -14.91
C GLY A 462 -1.19 14.90 -15.84
N PRO A 463 -0.28 14.20 -16.55
CA PRO A 463 0.74 14.84 -17.38
C PRO A 463 0.15 15.79 -18.43
N GLY A 464 0.46 17.07 -18.34
CA GLY A 464 -0.06 18.12 -19.24
C GLY A 464 -1.57 18.35 -19.18
N ALA A 465 -2.28 17.78 -18.20
CA ALA A 465 -3.75 17.78 -18.14
C ALA A 465 -4.31 19.15 -17.71
N THR A 466 -4.48 20.05 -18.69
CA THR A 466 -5.07 21.39 -18.49
C THR A 466 -6.58 21.44 -18.78
N ALA A 467 -7.11 20.45 -19.50
CA ALA A 467 -8.53 20.38 -19.85
C ALA A 467 -9.39 19.98 -18.64
N VAL A 468 -10.65 20.42 -18.68
CA VAL A 468 -11.72 19.98 -17.78
C VAL A 468 -11.97 18.48 -18.01
N LEU A 469 -12.02 17.70 -16.93
CA LEU A 469 -12.36 16.27 -16.97
C LEU A 469 -13.85 16.05 -17.15
N GLU A 470 -14.66 16.80 -16.39
CA GLU A 470 -16.12 16.80 -16.45
C GLU A 470 -16.64 18.20 -16.08
N SER A 471 -17.73 18.64 -16.70
CA SER A 471 -18.45 19.85 -16.29
C SER A 471 -19.93 19.77 -16.57
N ASP A 472 -20.71 20.58 -15.85
CA ASP A 472 -22.08 20.87 -16.24
C ASP A 472 -22.27 22.36 -16.59
N THR A 473 -21.54 22.85 -17.58
CA THR A 473 -21.72 24.23 -18.08
C THR A 473 -23.04 24.44 -18.84
N ALA A 474 -23.84 23.39 -19.00
CA ALA A 474 -25.16 23.41 -19.63
C ALA A 474 -26.32 23.44 -18.61
N HIS A 475 -26.03 23.40 -17.31
CA HIS A 475 -27.01 23.51 -16.22
C HIS A 475 -28.10 22.44 -16.29
N ALA A 476 -27.73 21.21 -16.66
CA ALA A 476 -28.63 20.09 -16.89
C ALA A 476 -28.46 18.96 -15.86
N ARG A 477 -27.42 19.01 -15.02
CA ARG A 477 -26.95 17.95 -14.12
C ARG A 477 -26.65 18.58 -12.77
N THR A 478 -27.14 17.99 -11.69
CA THR A 478 -27.00 18.59 -10.36
C THR A 478 -25.99 17.84 -9.49
N VAL A 479 -25.34 18.57 -8.60
CA VAL A 479 -24.57 18.05 -7.47
C VAL A 479 -25.19 18.54 -6.16
N THR A 480 -25.22 17.70 -5.14
CA THR A 480 -25.58 18.06 -3.76
C THR A 480 -24.49 17.55 -2.84
N LEU A 481 -24.13 18.31 -1.79
CA LEU A 481 -23.09 17.94 -0.82
C LEU A 481 -23.67 17.93 0.58
N THR A 482 -23.66 16.78 1.23
CA THR A 482 -24.12 16.62 2.62
C THR A 482 -23.06 15.90 3.43
N SER A 483 -22.56 16.53 4.50
CA SER A 483 -21.55 15.96 5.41
C SER A 483 -20.31 15.44 4.67
N GLY A 484 -19.89 16.18 3.63
CA GLY A 484 -18.75 15.81 2.79
C GLY A 484 -19.01 14.66 1.80
N VAL A 485 -20.24 14.21 1.60
CA VAL A 485 -20.61 13.26 0.54
C VAL A 485 -21.35 14.01 -0.58
N ALA A 486 -20.77 13.99 -1.77
CA ALA A 486 -21.36 14.53 -2.99
C ALA A 486 -22.18 13.47 -3.73
N THR A 487 -23.41 13.83 -4.09
CA THR A 487 -24.28 13.04 -4.98
C THR A 487 -24.48 13.80 -6.28
N PHE A 488 -24.06 13.20 -7.39
CA PHE A 488 -24.29 13.71 -8.74
C PHE A 488 -25.55 13.07 -9.33
N SER A 489 -26.37 13.82 -10.06
CA SER A 489 -27.63 13.32 -10.66
C SER A 489 -27.43 12.32 -11.81
N VAL A 490 -26.18 12.01 -12.12
CA VAL A 490 -25.69 11.34 -13.33
C VAL A 490 -24.30 10.79 -13.05
N ALA A 491 -23.98 9.65 -13.66
CA ALA A 491 -22.65 9.05 -13.54
C ALA A 491 -21.56 10.00 -14.09
N LEU A 492 -20.47 10.16 -13.32
CA LEU A 492 -19.24 10.80 -13.79
C LEU A 492 -18.39 9.80 -14.58
N ALA A 493 -17.44 10.32 -15.37
CA ALA A 493 -16.51 9.51 -16.14
C ALA A 493 -15.64 8.61 -15.25
N ASP A 494 -15.28 7.42 -15.74
CA ASP A 494 -14.55 6.42 -14.94
C ASP A 494 -13.11 6.80 -14.61
N ASN A 495 -12.54 7.80 -15.28
CA ASN A 495 -11.22 8.34 -14.97
C ASN A 495 -11.25 9.46 -13.91
N VAL A 496 -12.43 9.82 -13.38
CA VAL A 496 -12.60 10.72 -12.24
C VAL A 496 -12.47 9.93 -10.94
N GLY A 497 -11.60 10.41 -10.05
CA GLY A 497 -11.25 9.70 -8.82
C GLY A 497 -10.54 10.57 -7.77
N VAL A 498 -9.99 9.90 -6.77
CA VAL A 498 -9.29 10.52 -5.64
C VAL A 498 -8.23 11.53 -6.08
N GLY A 499 -8.20 12.67 -5.39
CA GLY A 499 -7.29 13.78 -5.62
C GLY A 499 -7.72 14.78 -6.70
N ASP A 500 -8.75 14.48 -7.48
CA ASP A 500 -9.29 15.44 -8.47
C ASP A 500 -9.92 16.66 -7.79
N ALA A 501 -9.70 17.82 -8.38
CA ALA A 501 -10.19 19.11 -7.92
C ALA A 501 -11.58 19.36 -8.52
N LEU A 502 -12.60 19.43 -7.66
CA LEU A 502 -13.97 19.80 -7.99
C LEU A 502 -14.21 21.26 -7.58
N ILE A 503 -14.76 22.05 -8.49
CA ILE A 503 -15.17 23.43 -8.23
C ILE A 503 -16.68 23.51 -8.43
N ILE A 504 -17.39 24.08 -7.46
CA ILE A 504 -18.85 24.23 -7.47
C ILE A 504 -19.19 25.72 -7.35
N ASP A 505 -20.06 26.20 -8.24
CA ASP A 505 -20.55 27.58 -8.25
C ASP A 505 -21.33 27.86 -6.96
N THR A 506 -20.68 28.54 -6.02
CA THR A 506 -21.27 28.85 -4.71
C THR A 506 -21.15 30.33 -4.38
N GLY A 507 -20.48 31.10 -5.24
CA GLY A 507 -20.24 32.52 -5.06
C GLY A 507 -19.89 33.22 -6.37
N GLY A 508 -19.96 34.54 -6.35
CA GLY A 508 -19.56 35.34 -7.52
C GLY A 508 -20.63 35.42 -8.60
N THR A 509 -20.24 35.11 -9.84
CA THR A 509 -21.12 35.25 -11.01
C THR A 509 -21.95 33.98 -11.17
N ALA A 510 -23.27 34.10 -11.04
CA ALA A 510 -24.18 32.98 -11.27
C ALA A 510 -23.89 32.29 -12.62
N ASP A 511 -23.91 30.97 -12.59
CA ASP A 511 -23.75 30.07 -13.72
C ASP A 511 -22.32 30.06 -14.30
N ALA A 512 -21.31 30.49 -13.53
CA ALA A 512 -19.93 30.58 -13.98
C ALA A 512 -18.89 30.31 -12.88
N ILE A 513 -17.93 29.42 -13.16
CA ILE A 513 -16.83 29.11 -12.24
C ILE A 513 -15.78 30.24 -12.21
N ASP A 514 -15.55 30.81 -11.04
CA ASP A 514 -14.54 31.83 -10.78
C ASP A 514 -13.77 31.62 -9.45
N ALA A 515 -13.00 32.63 -9.01
CA ALA A 515 -12.13 32.54 -7.83
C ALA A 515 -12.87 32.67 -6.48
N SER A 516 -14.16 33.02 -6.51
CA SER A 516 -15.00 33.14 -5.31
C SER A 516 -15.80 31.88 -4.98
N ASP A 517 -15.68 30.86 -5.83
CA ASP A 517 -16.33 29.57 -5.68
C ASP A 517 -15.65 28.61 -4.70
N THR A 518 -16.31 27.48 -4.47
CA THR A 518 -15.85 26.47 -3.53
C THR A 518 -15.00 25.43 -4.27
N LEU A 519 -13.73 25.32 -3.88
CA LEU A 519 -12.81 24.27 -4.30
C LEU A 519 -12.78 23.12 -3.30
N LEU A 520 -13.06 21.92 -3.78
CA LEU A 520 -13.02 20.66 -3.04
C LEU A 520 -12.15 19.64 -3.78
N PHE A 521 -11.74 18.61 -3.07
CA PHE A 521 -10.98 17.49 -3.62
C PHE A 521 -11.72 16.18 -3.38
N ILE A 522 -11.75 15.33 -4.39
CA ILE A 522 -12.28 13.97 -4.25
C ILE A 522 -11.37 13.20 -3.28
N HIS A 523 -11.96 12.67 -2.22
CA HIS A 523 -11.29 11.93 -1.16
C HIS A 523 -11.61 10.43 -1.22
N GLY A 524 -12.72 10.06 -1.88
CA GLY A 524 -13.09 8.67 -2.14
C GLY A 524 -14.25 8.59 -3.12
N ARG A 525 -14.42 7.42 -3.73
CA ARG A 525 -15.53 7.05 -4.60
C ARG A 525 -16.31 5.91 -3.93
N THR A 526 -17.63 5.96 -3.97
CA THR A 526 -18.48 4.83 -3.57
C THR A 526 -19.03 4.13 -4.81
N ASP A 527 -19.52 4.91 -5.76
CA ASP A 527 -19.95 4.48 -7.09
C ASP A 527 -19.76 5.66 -8.08
N SER A 528 -20.22 5.53 -9.33
CA SER A 528 -20.05 6.58 -10.34
C SER A 528 -20.87 7.86 -10.09
N THR A 529 -21.75 7.88 -9.09
CA THR A 529 -22.60 9.02 -8.71
C THR A 529 -22.34 9.55 -7.29
N HIS A 530 -21.60 8.81 -6.45
CA HIS A 530 -21.35 9.15 -5.05
C HIS A 530 -19.86 9.25 -4.74
N TYR A 531 -19.44 10.41 -4.23
CA TYR A 531 -18.04 10.72 -3.94
C TYR A 531 -17.91 11.40 -2.58
N THR A 532 -16.92 11.00 -1.79
CA THR A 532 -16.53 11.74 -0.59
C THR A 532 -15.62 12.89 -0.99
N LEU A 533 -15.90 14.09 -0.52
CA LEU A 533 -15.16 15.32 -0.78
C LEU A 533 -14.54 15.87 0.50
N ARG A 534 -13.38 16.52 0.36
CA ARG A 534 -12.71 17.28 1.42
C ARG A 534 -12.25 18.65 0.91
N THR A 535 -12.05 19.58 1.84
CA THR A 535 -11.36 20.84 1.53
C THR A 535 -9.89 20.58 1.20
N HIS A 536 -9.17 21.61 0.75
CA HIS A 536 -7.73 21.49 0.51
C HIS A 536 -6.90 21.12 1.77
N THR A 537 -7.43 21.32 2.98
CA THR A 537 -6.78 20.92 4.24
C THR A 537 -7.20 19.53 4.71
N GLY A 538 -8.05 18.81 3.96
CA GLY A 538 -8.59 17.52 4.38
C GLY A 538 -9.82 17.62 5.26
N ALA A 539 -10.35 18.83 5.51
CA ALA A 539 -11.52 19.03 6.37
C ALA A 539 -12.83 18.58 5.70
N ILE A 540 -13.82 18.20 6.50
CA ILE A 540 -15.19 17.98 6.01
C ILE A 540 -15.76 19.35 5.57
N PRO A 541 -16.17 19.51 4.31
CA PRO A 541 -16.71 20.78 3.82
C PRO A 541 -18.11 21.04 4.37
N ALA A 542 -18.52 22.32 4.36
CA ALA A 542 -19.90 22.70 4.64
C ALA A 542 -20.87 22.11 3.60
N ASP A 543 -22.10 21.85 4.02
CA ASP A 543 -23.15 21.37 3.14
C ASP A 543 -23.43 22.38 2.02
N ILE A 544 -23.55 21.88 0.80
CA ILE A 544 -23.94 22.67 -0.37
C ILE A 544 -25.28 22.11 -0.85
N ALA A 545 -26.29 22.98 -0.87
CA ALA A 545 -27.58 22.66 -1.44
C ALA A 545 -27.45 22.28 -2.93
N VAL A 546 -28.54 21.80 -3.52
CA VAL A 546 -28.57 21.43 -4.95
C VAL A 546 -27.97 22.56 -5.81
N ASN A 547 -26.97 22.22 -6.61
CA ASN A 547 -26.27 23.11 -7.52
C ASN A 547 -26.14 22.46 -8.90
N ASP A 548 -26.14 23.23 -9.97
CA ASP A 548 -26.11 22.76 -11.36
C ASP A 548 -24.92 23.30 -12.16
N THR A 549 -23.92 23.90 -11.50
CA THR A 549 -22.71 24.41 -12.15
C THR A 549 -21.46 23.92 -11.44
N TYR A 550 -20.73 23.01 -12.08
CA TYR A 550 -19.47 22.50 -11.55
C TYR A 550 -18.45 22.16 -12.64
N GLN A 551 -17.18 22.08 -12.25
CA GLN A 551 -16.06 21.64 -13.10
C GLN A 551 -15.07 20.77 -12.32
N ILE A 552 -14.53 19.74 -12.97
CA ILE A 552 -13.54 18.81 -12.39
C ILE A 552 -12.23 18.90 -13.17
N TYR A 553 -11.10 18.95 -12.45
CA TYR A 553 -9.75 19.05 -13.01
C TYR A 553 -8.79 18.09 -12.31
N ARG A 554 -7.67 17.78 -12.98
CA ARG A 554 -6.47 17.30 -12.30
C ARG A 554 -5.87 18.42 -11.45
N ALA A 555 -5.51 18.13 -10.20
CA ALA A 555 -4.95 19.14 -9.29
C ALA A 555 -3.60 19.68 -9.78
N TYR A 556 -2.79 18.80 -10.38
CA TYR A 556 -1.47 19.12 -10.91
C TYR A 556 -1.28 18.54 -12.32
N THR A 557 -0.46 19.21 -13.13
CA THR A 557 -0.18 18.80 -14.51
C THR A 557 1.14 18.02 -14.67
N SER A 558 1.89 17.81 -13.59
CA SER A 558 3.05 16.92 -13.52
C SER A 558 3.37 16.61 -12.05
N LEU A 559 4.08 15.51 -11.81
CA LEU A 559 4.51 15.13 -10.46
C LEU A 559 5.54 16.11 -9.91
N SER A 560 6.39 16.68 -10.75
CA SER A 560 7.33 17.74 -10.35
C SER A 560 6.60 18.98 -9.83
N LEU A 561 5.44 19.32 -10.41
CA LEU A 561 4.64 20.45 -9.97
C LEU A 561 3.86 20.13 -8.70
N ALA A 562 3.40 18.88 -8.52
CA ALA A 562 2.82 18.45 -7.26
C ALA A 562 3.82 18.51 -6.10
N GLU A 563 5.05 18.07 -6.36
CA GLU A 563 6.17 18.13 -5.41
C GLU A 563 6.49 19.58 -5.01
N ALA A 564 6.57 20.48 -6.00
CA ALA A 564 6.80 21.90 -5.78
C ALA A 564 5.56 22.69 -5.31
N GLY A 565 4.39 22.05 -5.16
CA GLY A 565 3.14 22.72 -4.76
C GLY A 565 2.53 23.66 -5.80
N THR A 566 2.95 23.59 -7.06
CA THR A 566 2.49 24.46 -8.13
C THR A 566 1.26 23.89 -8.82
N LYS A 567 0.07 24.35 -8.44
CA LYS A 567 -1.22 23.86 -8.98
C LYS A 567 -1.36 23.95 -10.50
N ASN A 568 -2.31 23.18 -11.03
CA ASN A 568 -2.87 23.39 -12.38
C ASN A 568 -3.42 24.81 -12.49
N THR A 569 -2.86 25.61 -13.40
CA THR A 569 -3.21 27.03 -13.58
C THR A 569 -4.60 27.24 -14.17
N SER A 570 -5.22 26.19 -14.71
CA SER A 570 -6.60 26.21 -15.21
C SER A 570 -7.64 26.24 -14.08
N ILE A 571 -7.25 25.87 -12.86
CA ILE A 571 -8.08 26.02 -11.66
C ILE A 571 -8.00 27.49 -11.24
N PRO A 572 -9.10 28.27 -11.17
CA PRO A 572 -9.07 29.69 -10.81
C PRO A 572 -8.76 29.96 -9.33
N ILE A 573 -8.97 28.98 -8.46
CA ILE A 573 -8.77 29.09 -7.01
C ILE A 573 -7.36 28.62 -6.63
N THR A 574 -6.70 29.31 -5.71
CA THR A 574 -5.38 28.93 -5.20
C THR A 574 -5.51 28.02 -4.00
N PHE A 575 -4.62 27.05 -3.88
CA PHE A 575 -4.49 26.16 -2.72
C PHE A 575 -3.02 25.87 -2.47
N ASN A 576 -2.69 25.50 -1.22
CA ASN A 576 -1.33 25.14 -0.83
C ASN A 576 -1.00 23.69 -1.23
N GLY A 577 0.27 23.43 -1.51
CA GLY A 577 0.85 22.09 -1.69
C GLY A 577 2.38 22.13 -1.66
N GLY A 578 3.02 20.96 -1.69
CA GLY A 578 4.49 20.84 -1.79
C GLY A 578 5.29 21.26 -0.55
N ASP A 579 6.49 20.71 -0.35
CA ASP A 579 7.50 21.15 0.63
C ASP A 579 6.93 21.45 2.04
N ARG A 580 6.25 20.46 2.63
CA ARG A 580 5.50 20.61 3.89
C ARG A 580 6.15 19.87 5.06
N ASP A 581 5.89 20.37 6.26
CA ASP A 581 6.07 19.61 7.49
C ASP A 581 4.82 18.79 7.76
N LEU A 582 4.85 17.51 7.36
CA LEU A 582 3.72 16.60 7.53
C LEU A 582 3.53 16.20 8.99
N VAL A 583 4.61 16.15 9.78
CA VAL A 583 4.57 15.79 11.20
C VAL A 583 3.88 16.91 11.98
N ALA A 584 4.31 18.16 11.78
CA ALA A 584 3.72 19.30 12.48
C ALA A 584 2.23 19.51 12.13
N ASN A 585 1.82 19.18 10.90
CA ASN A 585 0.43 19.31 10.46
C ASN A 585 -0.41 18.05 10.74
N ASN A 586 0.20 16.96 11.23
CA ASN A 586 -0.39 15.62 11.30
C ASN A 586 -1.08 15.20 9.98
N GLU A 587 -0.36 15.28 8.86
CA GLU A 587 -0.87 14.99 7.52
C GLU A 587 -0.22 13.73 6.93
N GLU A 588 -0.97 12.99 6.11
CA GLU A 588 -0.44 12.01 5.15
C GLU A 588 -0.75 12.51 3.73
N TRP A 589 0.25 12.54 2.85
CA TRP A 589 0.07 13.05 1.49
C TRP A 589 -0.01 11.94 0.45
N ASN A 590 -1.16 11.81 -0.18
CA ASN A 590 -1.50 10.84 -1.22
C ASN A 590 -1.55 11.52 -2.59
N ILE A 591 -0.50 11.32 -3.38
CA ILE A 591 -0.39 11.82 -4.76
C ILE A 591 -0.83 10.70 -5.72
N ALA A 592 -2.05 10.85 -6.23
CA ALA A 592 -2.69 9.93 -7.16
C ALA A 592 -2.33 10.30 -8.61
N CYS A 593 -1.61 9.42 -9.30
CA CYS A 593 -1.12 9.65 -10.65
C CYS A 593 -2.05 9.01 -11.69
N TYR A 594 -2.56 9.83 -12.61
CA TYR A 594 -3.51 9.44 -13.64
C TYR A 594 -2.94 9.62 -15.04
N ALA A 595 -3.29 8.71 -15.94
CA ALA A 595 -2.95 8.88 -17.35
C ALA A 595 -3.66 10.09 -17.97
N ASN A 596 -3.04 10.66 -19.01
CA ASN A 596 -3.65 11.67 -19.87
C ASN A 596 -3.50 11.24 -21.33
N GLY A 597 -4.23 10.19 -21.70
CA GLY A 597 -3.99 9.45 -22.93
C GLY A 597 -2.58 8.86 -22.95
N VAL A 598 -1.84 9.10 -24.03
CA VAL A 598 -0.44 8.64 -24.21
C VAL A 598 0.60 9.71 -23.84
N THR A 599 0.22 10.71 -23.04
CA THR A 599 1.11 11.83 -22.68
C THR A 599 2.01 11.44 -21.51
N ALA A 600 3.32 11.53 -21.70
CA ALA A 600 4.33 11.32 -20.65
C ALA A 600 4.44 12.51 -19.69
N ASP A 601 4.78 12.26 -18.42
CA ASP A 601 5.43 13.28 -17.60
C ASP A 601 6.93 13.33 -17.94
N THR A 602 7.46 14.51 -18.26
CA THR A 602 8.85 14.67 -18.71
C THR A 602 9.71 15.51 -17.78
N ALA A 603 9.13 16.04 -16.70
CA ALA A 603 9.86 16.91 -15.79
C ALA A 603 10.70 16.08 -14.80
N TYR A 604 11.87 16.61 -14.42
CA TYR A 604 12.67 16.01 -13.35
C TYR A 604 11.91 16.09 -12.02
N VAL A 605 11.85 14.97 -11.30
CA VAL A 605 11.16 14.86 -10.01
C VAL A 605 12.19 14.56 -8.92
N ALA A 606 12.30 15.48 -7.95
CA ALA A 606 13.05 15.27 -6.73
C ALA A 606 12.12 15.42 -5.52
N VAL A 607 11.86 14.34 -4.79
CA VAL A 607 11.06 14.40 -3.56
C VAL A 607 11.97 14.86 -2.42
N ASN A 608 11.91 16.14 -2.09
CA ASN A 608 12.82 16.79 -1.13
C ASN A 608 12.10 17.89 -0.32
N GLY A 609 12.69 18.32 0.79
CA GLY A 609 12.18 19.44 1.61
C GLY A 609 11.09 19.05 2.62
N TRP A 610 10.42 17.91 2.41
CA TRP A 610 9.38 17.42 3.33
C TRP A 610 9.93 16.95 4.67
N THR A 611 9.26 17.34 5.76
CA THR A 611 9.45 16.74 7.08
C THR A 611 8.40 15.66 7.30
N THR A 612 8.84 14.41 7.39
CA THR A 612 7.98 13.22 7.42
C THR A 612 8.24 12.35 8.66
N GLY A 613 7.29 11.48 8.96
CA GLY A 613 7.31 10.51 10.06
C GLY A 613 6.69 9.17 9.63
N ALA A 614 6.74 8.17 10.52
CA ALA A 614 6.17 6.85 10.23
C ALA A 614 4.67 6.91 9.90
N GLN A 615 3.92 7.75 10.63
CA GLN A 615 2.49 8.00 10.43
C GLN A 615 2.20 9.15 9.45
N ASN A 616 3.19 10.02 9.19
CA ASN A 616 3.05 11.22 8.35
C ASN A 616 3.96 11.10 7.12
N TYR A 617 3.53 10.31 6.14
CA TYR A 617 4.34 9.91 4.99
C TYR A 617 3.80 10.45 3.66
N ILE A 618 4.59 10.30 2.61
CA ILE A 618 4.19 10.62 1.22
C ILE A 618 3.97 9.32 0.47
N LYS A 619 2.81 9.16 -0.15
CA LYS A 619 2.49 8.08 -1.08
C LYS A 619 2.28 8.63 -2.48
N ILE A 620 3.13 8.20 -3.42
CA ILE A 620 2.98 8.49 -4.84
C ILE A 620 2.55 7.20 -5.52
N TYR A 621 1.36 7.16 -6.10
CA TYR A 621 0.82 5.91 -6.60
C TYR A 621 -0.16 6.08 -7.76
N THR A 622 -0.38 5.00 -8.50
CA THR A 622 -1.49 4.89 -9.45
C THR A 622 -2.72 4.29 -8.75
N PRO A 623 -3.89 4.98 -8.74
CA PRO A 623 -5.13 4.43 -8.19
C PRO A 623 -5.56 3.14 -8.87
N VAL A 624 -6.08 2.18 -8.09
CA VAL A 624 -6.44 0.83 -8.58
C VAL A 624 -7.89 0.49 -8.29
N ASN A 625 -8.34 0.72 -7.05
CA ASN A 625 -9.60 0.18 -6.56
C ASN A 625 -10.79 1.01 -7.06
N LEU A 626 -11.96 0.38 -7.20
CA LEU A 626 -13.21 1.06 -7.58
C LEU A 626 -13.63 2.17 -6.61
N ILE A 627 -13.15 2.11 -5.37
CA ILE A 627 -13.34 3.14 -4.35
C ILE A 627 -12.39 4.34 -4.49
N GLU A 628 -11.41 4.25 -5.38
CA GLU A 628 -10.47 5.32 -5.70
C GLU A 628 -10.77 5.94 -7.07
N VAL A 629 -11.08 5.09 -8.06
CA VAL A 629 -11.28 5.45 -9.49
C VAL A 629 -12.17 4.39 -10.16
N GLY A 630 -12.89 4.72 -11.24
CA GLY A 630 -13.75 3.76 -11.94
C GLY A 630 -13.01 2.77 -12.82
N ILE A 631 -11.83 3.14 -13.33
CA ILE A 631 -10.92 2.28 -14.07
C ILE A 631 -9.50 2.44 -13.51
N SER A 632 -8.86 1.32 -13.18
CA SER A 632 -7.49 1.29 -12.66
C SER A 632 -6.51 2.09 -13.53
N GLN A 633 -5.70 2.92 -12.89
CA GLN A 633 -4.62 3.69 -13.51
C GLN A 633 -3.28 2.97 -13.48
N ARG A 634 -3.20 1.82 -12.80
CA ARG A 634 -2.01 0.98 -12.72
C ARG A 634 -1.82 0.16 -14.01
N HIS A 635 -0.58 -0.14 -14.32
CA HIS A 635 -0.21 -1.09 -15.37
C HIS A 635 -0.55 -2.53 -14.95
N ASN A 636 -0.79 -3.41 -15.91
CA ASN A 636 -1.04 -4.83 -15.63
C ASN A 636 0.26 -5.64 -15.83
N GLY A 637 1.30 -5.38 -15.03
CA GLY A 637 2.61 -6.06 -15.11
C GLY A 637 3.43 -5.86 -16.40
N LYS A 638 2.86 -5.21 -17.41
CA LYS A 638 3.46 -4.88 -18.70
C LYS A 638 3.37 -3.39 -18.99
N TRP A 639 4.38 -2.86 -19.67
CA TRP A 639 4.39 -1.45 -20.03
C TRP A 639 3.20 -1.09 -20.93
N ASP A 640 2.43 -0.09 -20.52
CA ASP A 640 1.27 0.45 -21.21
C ASP A 640 1.34 1.98 -21.25
N THR A 641 1.51 2.53 -22.45
CA THR A 641 1.55 4.00 -22.66
C THR A 641 0.23 4.69 -22.38
N GLY A 642 -0.88 3.95 -22.27
CA GLY A 642 -2.18 4.47 -21.86
C GLY A 642 -2.35 4.61 -20.34
N LYS A 643 -1.38 4.15 -19.53
CA LYS A 643 -1.32 4.36 -18.08
C LYS A 643 -0.36 5.49 -17.73
N TYR A 644 -0.36 5.96 -16.48
CA TYR A 644 0.57 7.02 -16.06
C TYR A 644 2.02 6.55 -16.21
N TYR A 645 2.88 7.39 -16.81
CA TYR A 645 4.31 7.13 -16.90
C TYR A 645 5.14 8.41 -16.88
N ILE A 646 6.35 8.28 -16.34
CA ILE A 646 7.36 9.34 -16.35
C ILE A 646 8.48 8.92 -17.31
N GLU A 647 8.92 9.87 -18.12
CA GLU A 647 9.93 9.69 -19.13
C GLU A 647 10.99 10.78 -19.02
N GLN A 648 12.24 10.40 -18.75
CA GLN A 648 13.33 11.37 -18.68
C GLN A 648 14.34 11.20 -19.82
N SER A 649 14.55 12.28 -20.56
CA SER A 649 15.44 12.37 -21.72
C SER A 649 16.59 13.37 -21.55
N ALA A 650 16.71 14.04 -20.40
CA ALA A 650 17.87 14.89 -20.10
C ALA A 650 19.13 14.05 -19.82
N ASP A 651 20.28 14.49 -20.34
CA ASP A 651 21.60 13.93 -19.97
C ASP A 651 21.88 14.21 -18.48
N TRP A 652 22.44 13.22 -17.77
CA TRP A 652 22.72 13.33 -16.32
C TRP A 652 21.48 13.62 -15.46
N SER A 653 20.46 12.78 -15.60
CA SER A 653 19.20 12.92 -14.85
C SER A 653 18.79 11.64 -14.13
N MET A 654 17.87 11.76 -13.18
CA MET A 654 17.06 10.66 -12.69
C MET A 654 15.63 10.81 -13.21
N VAL A 655 14.92 9.70 -13.40
CA VAL A 655 13.46 9.76 -13.61
C VAL A 655 12.79 10.15 -12.29
N LEU A 656 13.18 9.50 -11.19
CA LEU A 656 12.76 9.86 -9.84
C LEU A 656 13.93 9.86 -8.86
N ASN A 657 14.07 10.95 -8.12
CA ASN A 657 15.08 11.11 -7.08
C ASN A 657 14.42 11.37 -5.72
N ILE A 658 14.77 10.59 -4.69
CA ILE A 658 14.07 10.62 -3.40
C ILE A 658 15.08 10.93 -2.28
N PHE A 659 14.94 12.12 -1.69
CA PHE A 659 15.73 12.56 -0.53
C PHE A 659 14.95 12.38 0.77
N SER A 660 13.67 12.72 0.75
CA SER A 660 12.81 12.60 1.93
C SER A 660 12.70 11.14 2.40
N ASN A 661 12.57 10.98 3.70
CA ASN A 661 12.26 9.72 4.35
C ASN A 661 10.75 9.45 4.32
N TYR A 662 10.32 8.22 4.62
CA TYR A 662 8.90 7.83 4.63
C TYR A 662 8.20 8.21 3.32
N VAL A 663 8.79 7.78 2.20
CA VAL A 663 8.22 7.95 0.86
C VAL A 663 7.90 6.56 0.30
N ARG A 664 6.67 6.39 -0.18
CA ARG A 664 6.18 5.17 -0.83
C ARG A 664 5.87 5.49 -2.30
N VAL A 665 6.45 4.74 -3.23
CA VAL A 665 6.24 4.86 -4.68
C VAL A 665 5.71 3.54 -5.21
N VAL A 666 4.44 3.54 -5.64
CA VAL A 666 3.72 2.28 -5.90
C VAL A 666 3.01 2.27 -7.26
N GLY A 667 3.30 1.29 -8.12
CA GLY A 667 2.54 1.07 -9.35
C GLY A 667 2.82 2.04 -10.49
N LEU A 668 3.96 2.72 -10.51
CA LEU A 668 4.33 3.67 -11.56
C LEU A 668 5.10 2.99 -12.71
N GLN A 669 5.12 3.66 -13.86
CA GLN A 669 5.97 3.33 -14.99
C GLN A 669 7.03 4.41 -15.21
N LEU A 670 8.30 4.02 -15.25
CA LEU A 670 9.45 4.93 -15.29
C LEU A 670 10.39 4.57 -16.45
N ASP A 671 10.66 5.51 -17.35
CA ASP A 671 11.48 5.30 -18.56
C ASP A 671 12.71 6.22 -18.58
N ALA A 672 13.90 5.63 -18.48
CA ALA A 672 15.17 6.31 -18.71
C ALA A 672 15.52 6.31 -20.21
N ARG A 673 15.49 7.48 -20.87
CA ARG A 673 15.62 7.61 -22.34
C ARG A 673 16.93 8.15 -22.87
N ASN A 674 17.80 8.69 -22.01
CA ASN A 674 19.07 9.26 -22.46
C ASN A 674 20.28 8.70 -21.70
N SER A 675 21.49 9.19 -22.01
CA SER A 675 22.73 8.70 -21.43
C SER A 675 22.93 9.18 -19.99
N ASN A 676 23.50 8.32 -19.15
CA ASN A 676 23.69 8.57 -17.72
C ASN A 676 22.37 8.92 -17.01
N THR A 677 21.27 8.26 -17.42
CA THR A 677 19.96 8.42 -16.79
C THR A 677 19.68 7.25 -15.85
N TYR A 678 19.15 7.55 -14.67
CA TYR A 678 18.82 6.59 -13.63
C TYR A 678 17.29 6.46 -13.53
N GLY A 679 16.76 5.26 -13.32
CA GLY A 679 15.32 5.08 -13.06
C GLY A 679 14.93 5.72 -11.74
N VAL A 680 15.24 5.06 -10.62
CA VAL A 680 14.97 5.54 -9.27
C VAL A 680 16.27 5.65 -8.48
N VAL A 681 16.46 6.77 -7.79
CA VAL A 681 17.59 6.95 -6.87
C VAL A 681 17.06 7.28 -5.48
N LEU A 682 17.55 6.54 -4.48
CA LEU A 682 17.28 6.75 -3.07
C LEU A 682 18.51 7.41 -2.46
N GLU A 683 18.47 8.73 -2.29
CA GLU A 683 19.59 9.51 -1.78
C GLU A 683 19.59 9.53 -0.24
N THR A 684 20.75 9.80 0.36
CA THR A 684 20.87 10.05 1.80
C THR A 684 19.96 11.21 2.20
N GLY A 685 18.98 10.95 3.07
CA GLY A 685 18.12 11.98 3.65
C GLY A 685 18.77 12.67 4.85
N SER A 686 18.23 13.81 5.27
CA SER A 686 18.66 14.51 6.50
C SER A 686 18.29 13.72 7.78
N GLY A 687 19.30 13.22 8.50
CA GLY A 687 19.30 13.14 9.97
C GLY A 687 18.37 12.18 10.72
N LYS A 688 17.93 11.04 10.17
CA LYS A 688 17.18 10.03 10.95
C LYS A 688 17.73 8.62 10.75
N THR A 689 17.95 7.89 11.85
CA THR A 689 18.54 6.54 11.90
C THR A 689 17.50 5.39 11.91
N ASN A 690 16.19 5.67 11.92
CA ASN A 690 15.09 4.68 11.91
C ASN A 690 13.98 5.04 10.89
N SER A 691 14.35 5.33 9.65
CA SER A 691 13.42 5.72 8.57
C SER A 691 13.45 4.74 7.41
N TYR A 692 12.35 4.65 6.65
CA TYR A 692 12.27 3.79 5.46
C TYR A 692 11.85 4.54 4.18
N ARG A 693 12.14 3.94 3.03
CA ARG A 693 11.58 4.28 1.72
C ARG A 693 11.10 3.00 1.05
N LEU A 694 10.00 3.06 0.32
CA LEU A 694 9.39 1.91 -0.34
C LEU A 694 9.21 2.19 -1.84
N ILE A 695 9.79 1.34 -2.68
CA ILE A 695 9.61 1.33 -4.14
C ILE A 695 8.98 -0.01 -4.50
N ASP A 696 7.69 0.00 -4.82
CA ASP A 696 6.89 -1.21 -4.93
C ASP A 696 6.05 -1.31 -6.21
N SER A 697 6.01 -2.49 -6.81
CA SER A 697 5.16 -2.79 -7.98
C SER A 697 5.34 -1.83 -9.17
N ASN A 698 6.54 -1.29 -9.39
CA ASN A 698 6.79 -0.36 -10.51
C ASN A 698 7.37 -1.09 -11.73
N ILE A 699 7.10 -0.57 -12.93
CA ILE A 699 7.83 -0.93 -14.15
C ILE A 699 8.90 0.13 -14.42
N ILE A 700 10.17 -0.27 -14.34
CA ILE A 700 11.31 0.62 -14.52
C ILE A 700 12.12 0.10 -15.71
N ARG A 701 12.21 0.89 -16.77
CA ARG A 701 12.91 0.48 -17.99
C ARG A 701 13.90 1.52 -18.45
N ASN A 702 14.84 1.04 -19.25
CA ASN A 702 15.70 1.90 -20.05
C ASN A 702 15.42 1.67 -21.54
N SER A 703 14.99 2.73 -22.22
CA SER A 703 14.84 2.74 -23.68
C SER A 703 16.03 3.38 -24.40
N ALA A 704 17.04 3.86 -23.65
CA ALA A 704 18.29 4.39 -24.19
C ALA A 704 19.35 3.30 -24.44
N THR A 705 20.27 3.54 -25.39
CA THR A 705 21.44 2.68 -25.66
C THR A 705 22.69 3.17 -24.92
N SER A 706 22.63 3.34 -23.60
CA SER A 706 23.76 3.86 -22.81
C SER A 706 24.30 2.85 -21.80
N PRO A 707 25.62 2.56 -21.78
CA PRO A 707 26.23 1.62 -20.83
C PRO A 707 26.32 2.17 -19.39
N ALA A 708 25.92 3.43 -19.16
CA ALA A 708 26.00 4.06 -17.85
C ALA A 708 24.67 4.03 -17.06
N ASN A 709 23.54 3.78 -17.74
CA ASN A 709 22.21 3.87 -17.14
C ASN A 709 21.97 2.77 -16.08
N ARG A 710 21.37 3.14 -14.96
CA ARG A 710 21.02 2.22 -13.85
C ARG A 710 19.52 2.26 -13.56
N GLY A 711 18.95 1.13 -13.13
CA GLY A 711 17.54 1.02 -12.81
C GLY A 711 17.21 1.68 -11.49
N ILE A 712 17.48 0.98 -10.39
CA ILE A 712 17.27 1.46 -9.02
C ILE A 712 18.62 1.53 -8.31
N GLU A 713 18.92 2.66 -7.68
CA GLU A 713 20.16 2.83 -6.93
C GLU A 713 19.93 3.31 -5.50
N PHE A 714 20.50 2.58 -4.53
CA PHE A 714 20.57 3.00 -3.13
C PHE A 714 21.85 3.82 -2.90
N ARG A 715 21.70 5.10 -2.57
CA ARG A 715 22.78 6.04 -2.18
C ARG A 715 22.54 6.61 -0.78
N THR A 716 22.12 5.74 0.12
CA THR A 716 21.57 6.11 1.43
C THR A 716 22.05 5.15 2.50
N TYR A 717 22.17 5.64 3.73
CA TYR A 717 22.46 4.85 4.94
C TYR A 717 21.20 4.40 5.69
N GLN A 718 20.04 4.59 5.08
CA GLN A 718 18.73 4.35 5.71
C GLN A 718 18.09 3.11 5.13
N THR A 719 17.30 2.42 5.95
CA THR A 719 16.48 1.29 5.52
C THR A 719 15.69 1.65 4.27
N SER A 720 15.78 0.81 3.24
CA SER A 720 15.10 1.04 1.97
C SER A 720 14.64 -0.28 1.40
N VAL A 721 13.39 -0.31 0.95
CA VAL A 721 12.70 -1.49 0.44
C VAL A 721 12.37 -1.29 -1.02
N VAL A 722 12.84 -2.23 -1.84
CA VAL A 722 12.55 -2.31 -3.26
C VAL A 722 11.89 -3.66 -3.50
N SER A 723 10.59 -3.65 -3.78
CA SER A 723 9.78 -4.87 -3.88
C SER A 723 8.92 -4.94 -5.13
N ASN A 724 8.65 -6.15 -5.63
CA ASN A 724 7.67 -6.36 -6.71
C ASN A 724 7.95 -5.56 -8.01
N ASN A 725 9.15 -5.05 -8.22
CA ASN A 725 9.44 -4.19 -9.37
C ASN A 725 9.90 -5.02 -10.56
N LEU A 726 9.46 -4.61 -11.75
CA LEU A 726 9.98 -5.09 -13.02
C LEU A 726 11.03 -4.10 -13.55
N VAL A 727 12.30 -4.51 -13.59
CA VAL A 727 13.42 -3.65 -13.95
C VAL A 727 14.14 -4.21 -15.19
N TYR A 728 14.18 -3.49 -16.31
CA TYR A 728 14.80 -4.06 -17.52
C TYR A 728 15.53 -3.11 -18.48
N ASN A 729 16.44 -3.71 -19.26
CA ASN A 729 17.24 -3.10 -20.34
C ASN A 729 18.28 -2.05 -19.88
N PHE A 730 18.77 -2.08 -18.64
CA PHE A 730 19.74 -1.08 -18.15
C PHE A 730 21.18 -1.40 -18.57
N GLY A 731 21.83 -0.49 -19.30
CA GLY A 731 23.19 -0.72 -19.79
C GLY A 731 24.28 -0.80 -18.70
N ASN A 732 23.95 -0.55 -17.42
CA ASN A 732 24.83 -0.79 -16.28
C ASN A 732 24.22 -1.80 -15.30
N THR A 733 23.51 -1.36 -14.25
CA THR A 733 22.94 -2.27 -13.24
C THR A 733 21.43 -2.10 -13.17
N GLY A 734 20.69 -3.20 -13.05
CA GLY A 734 19.26 -3.17 -12.77
C GLY A 734 18.98 -2.58 -11.38
N ILE A 735 19.41 -3.28 -10.31
CA ILE A 735 19.27 -2.81 -8.92
C ILE A 735 20.64 -2.77 -8.27
N LYS A 736 21.05 -1.62 -7.73
CA LYS A 736 22.40 -1.40 -7.19
C LYS A 736 22.40 -0.77 -5.82
N VAL A 737 23.15 -1.35 -4.88
CA VAL A 737 23.58 -0.67 -3.66
C VAL A 737 24.92 0.03 -3.93
N ALA A 738 24.98 1.34 -3.76
CA ALA A 738 26.21 2.12 -3.95
C ALA A 738 27.09 2.11 -2.69
N SER A 739 28.40 2.28 -2.88
CA SER A 739 29.44 2.12 -1.85
C SER A 739 29.49 3.29 -0.87
N TYR A 740 28.55 3.33 0.07
CA TYR A 740 28.52 4.33 1.13
C TYR A 740 28.37 3.60 2.47
N GLU A 741 29.47 3.60 3.25
CA GLU A 741 29.74 3.23 4.66
C GLU A 741 28.75 2.33 5.49
N ALA A 742 29.22 1.91 6.67
CA ALA A 742 28.65 0.86 7.52
C ALA A 742 27.26 1.18 8.12
N TYR A 743 26.50 0.14 8.51
CA TYR A 743 25.29 0.16 9.39
C TYR A 743 23.89 0.33 8.77
N SER A 744 23.61 -0.19 7.56
CA SER A 744 22.27 -0.10 6.94
C SER A 744 21.68 -1.44 6.52
N SER A 745 20.34 -1.54 6.49
CA SER A 745 19.60 -2.71 6.00
C SER A 745 18.98 -2.42 4.63
N TYR A 746 19.38 -3.17 3.60
CA TYR A 746 18.88 -3.01 2.22
C TYR A 746 18.00 -4.19 1.83
N PHE A 747 16.75 -3.93 1.43
CA PHE A 747 15.78 -4.95 1.07
C PHE A 747 15.50 -4.91 -0.42
N ALA A 748 15.74 -6.03 -1.10
CA ALA A 748 15.30 -6.27 -2.47
C ALA A 748 14.51 -7.56 -2.51
N TYR A 749 13.18 -7.46 -2.58
CA TYR A 749 12.28 -8.60 -2.49
C TYR A 749 11.43 -8.76 -3.74
N ASN A 750 11.28 -9.98 -4.25
CA ASN A 750 10.30 -10.24 -5.31
C ASN A 750 10.45 -9.35 -6.55
N ASN A 751 11.67 -8.94 -6.93
CA ASN A 751 11.88 -8.14 -8.14
C ASN A 751 12.22 -9.04 -9.33
N THR A 752 11.87 -8.61 -10.53
CA THR A 752 12.29 -9.26 -11.79
C THR A 752 13.22 -8.31 -12.55
N VAL A 753 14.50 -8.69 -12.67
CA VAL A 753 15.56 -7.89 -13.30
C VAL A 753 16.07 -8.55 -14.58
N ILE A 754 15.89 -7.89 -15.73
CA ILE A 754 16.09 -8.51 -17.05
C ILE A 754 16.97 -7.63 -17.95
N ASN A 755 17.85 -8.24 -18.74
CA ASN A 755 18.62 -7.56 -19.81
C ASN A 755 19.44 -6.35 -19.33
N SER A 756 20.01 -6.39 -18.13
CA SER A 756 20.96 -5.38 -17.68
C SER A 756 22.41 -5.86 -17.89
N ASN A 757 23.43 -5.03 -17.71
CA ASN A 757 24.81 -5.57 -17.66
C ASN A 757 25.02 -6.38 -16.36
N TYR A 758 24.65 -5.78 -15.23
CA TYR A 758 24.58 -6.42 -13.92
C TYR A 758 23.12 -6.46 -13.48
N GLY A 759 22.64 -7.59 -12.96
CA GLY A 759 21.28 -7.69 -12.47
C GLY A 759 21.08 -6.96 -11.13
N ILE A 760 21.36 -7.65 -10.02
CA ILE A 760 21.30 -7.10 -8.65
C ILE A 760 22.71 -7.08 -8.05
N SER A 761 23.21 -5.90 -7.72
CA SER A 761 24.59 -5.70 -7.27
C SER A 761 24.65 -5.02 -5.90
N GLY A 762 25.43 -5.60 -4.99
CA GLY A 762 25.84 -5.00 -3.72
C GLY A 762 27.14 -4.20 -3.86
N ALA A 763 27.47 -3.42 -2.82
CA ALA A 763 28.75 -2.71 -2.76
C ALA A 763 29.82 -3.57 -2.08
N PRO A 764 31.02 -3.72 -2.67
CA PRO A 764 32.10 -4.47 -2.04
C PRO A 764 32.61 -3.74 -0.79
N ASN A 765 32.73 -4.47 0.33
CA ASN A 765 33.35 -4.03 1.59
C ASN A 765 32.59 -2.98 2.43
N ILE A 766 31.26 -2.98 2.44
CA ILE A 766 30.52 -2.24 3.47
C ILE A 766 30.48 -3.10 4.75
N ALA A 767 31.38 -2.83 5.70
CA ALA A 767 31.35 -3.49 7.01
C ALA A 767 30.02 -3.20 7.72
N ASN A 768 29.44 -4.17 8.44
CA ASN A 768 28.23 -4.00 9.28
C ASN A 768 26.93 -3.59 8.55
N SER A 769 26.82 -3.71 7.22
CA SER A 769 25.53 -3.56 6.51
C SER A 769 24.91 -4.90 6.17
N GLU A 770 23.58 -4.97 6.21
CA GLU A 770 22.80 -6.20 6.03
C GLU A 770 22.02 -6.17 4.70
N TYR A 771 22.16 -7.23 3.91
CA TYR A 771 21.48 -7.39 2.63
C TYR A 771 20.38 -8.42 2.75
N TYR A 772 19.13 -7.99 2.58
CA TYR A 772 17.94 -8.82 2.56
C TYR A 772 17.46 -8.97 1.11
N ILE A 773 17.97 -10.00 0.44
CA ILE A 773 17.71 -10.25 -0.99
C ILE A 773 16.97 -11.57 -1.12
N LYS A 774 15.65 -11.51 -1.36
CA LYS A 774 14.78 -12.70 -1.37
C LYS A 774 13.83 -12.71 -2.56
N ASN A 775 13.54 -13.90 -3.08
CA ASN A 775 12.52 -14.09 -4.11
C ASN A 775 12.74 -13.29 -5.40
N ASN A 776 13.96 -12.87 -5.74
CA ASN A 776 14.18 -12.11 -6.98
C ASN A 776 14.49 -13.03 -8.16
N ILE A 777 13.99 -12.67 -9.35
CA ILE A 777 14.48 -13.20 -10.63
C ILE A 777 15.50 -12.20 -11.18
N SER A 778 16.67 -12.69 -11.56
CA SER A 778 17.64 -11.93 -12.33
C SER A 778 18.14 -12.78 -13.48
N GLN A 779 17.86 -12.39 -14.73
CA GLN A 779 18.28 -13.20 -15.89
C GLN A 779 18.61 -12.41 -17.14
N ASN A 780 19.37 -13.07 -18.03
CA ASN A 780 19.83 -12.54 -19.30
C ASN A 780 20.63 -11.23 -19.13
N ASN A 781 21.37 -11.12 -18.03
CA ASN A 781 22.26 -9.99 -17.79
C ASN A 781 23.64 -10.25 -18.44
N ALA A 782 24.24 -9.23 -19.03
CA ALA A 782 25.41 -9.41 -19.90
C ALA A 782 26.71 -9.79 -19.16
N VAL A 783 26.84 -9.40 -17.89
CA VAL A 783 28.02 -9.67 -17.06
C VAL A 783 27.70 -10.72 -16.01
N VAL A 784 26.80 -10.40 -15.07
CA VAL A 784 26.36 -11.31 -14.01
C VAL A 784 24.95 -10.96 -13.54
N ASP A 785 24.18 -11.96 -13.12
CA ASP A 785 22.83 -11.76 -12.58
C ASP A 785 22.85 -11.20 -11.15
N PHE A 786 23.82 -11.61 -10.33
CA PHE A 786 24.05 -11.11 -8.97
C PHE A 786 25.54 -10.82 -8.76
N ASP A 787 25.86 -9.73 -8.08
CA ASP A 787 27.24 -9.35 -7.79
C ASP A 787 27.42 -8.83 -6.37
N SER A 788 28.51 -9.22 -5.71
CA SER A 788 28.97 -8.59 -4.46
C SER A 788 27.94 -8.58 -3.29
N LEU A 789 27.19 -9.68 -3.13
CA LEU A 789 26.17 -9.89 -2.08
C LEU A 789 26.59 -11.04 -1.14
N THR A 790 27.28 -10.74 -0.04
CA THR A 790 27.90 -11.76 0.85
C THR A 790 27.16 -11.98 2.19
N SER A 791 25.85 -11.69 2.27
CA SER A 791 25.05 -11.79 3.52
C SER A 791 24.27 -13.10 3.66
N THR A 792 24.03 -13.53 4.91
CA THR A 792 23.25 -14.73 5.30
C THR A 792 21.73 -14.56 5.20
N PHE A 793 21.20 -13.34 5.00
CA PHE A 793 19.75 -13.08 4.95
C PHE A 793 19.16 -13.14 3.53
N THR A 794 19.86 -13.81 2.61
CA THR A 794 19.49 -13.96 1.20
C THR A 794 19.00 -15.38 0.91
N THR A 795 17.85 -15.53 0.24
CA THR A 795 17.28 -16.86 -0.09
C THR A 795 16.31 -16.83 -1.27
N ASN A 796 16.05 -17.98 -1.90
CA ASN A 796 15.02 -18.18 -2.93
C ASN A 796 15.12 -17.19 -4.11
N ASN A 797 16.33 -16.76 -4.50
CA ASN A 797 16.53 -15.96 -5.71
C ASN A 797 16.85 -16.87 -6.90
N ILE A 798 16.50 -16.48 -8.12
CA ILE A 798 16.84 -17.19 -9.36
C ILE A 798 17.85 -16.38 -10.17
N SER A 799 18.96 -17.01 -10.56
CA SER A 799 19.87 -16.52 -11.60
C SER A 799 19.94 -17.46 -12.80
N SER A 800 19.96 -16.89 -14.00
CA SER A 800 20.28 -17.60 -15.26
C SER A 800 21.74 -18.02 -15.38
N ASP A 801 22.62 -17.42 -14.60
CA ASP A 801 24.02 -17.81 -14.45
C ASP A 801 24.31 -18.41 -13.06
N ALA A 802 25.59 -18.60 -12.75
CA ALA A 802 26.04 -19.20 -11.51
C ALA A 802 26.16 -18.22 -10.33
N THR A 803 25.45 -17.08 -10.29
CA THR A 803 25.78 -15.97 -9.36
C THR A 803 24.79 -15.72 -8.22
N SER A 804 23.56 -16.24 -8.22
CA SER A 804 22.58 -16.02 -7.12
C SER A 804 23.18 -16.25 -5.71
N PRO A 805 22.97 -15.38 -4.71
CA PRO A 805 23.59 -15.52 -3.39
C PRO A 805 23.03 -16.72 -2.60
N ASN A 806 23.82 -17.29 -1.68
CA ASN A 806 23.40 -18.41 -0.79
C ASN A 806 22.77 -19.63 -1.52
N SER A 807 23.57 -20.35 -2.31
CA SER A 807 23.08 -21.47 -3.13
C SER A 807 23.05 -22.83 -2.43
N GLY A 808 21.95 -23.56 -2.63
CA GLY A 808 21.80 -24.98 -2.31
C GLY A 808 22.05 -25.90 -3.51
N ALA A 809 21.98 -27.22 -3.28
CA ALA A 809 22.22 -28.23 -4.32
C ALA A 809 20.95 -28.46 -5.17
N THR A 810 20.93 -27.91 -6.39
CA THR A 810 20.06 -28.31 -7.52
C THR A 810 18.53 -28.12 -7.39
N ASP A 811 17.97 -27.71 -6.26
CA ASP A 811 16.55 -27.35 -6.12
C ASP A 811 16.35 -25.98 -5.44
N CYS A 812 15.23 -25.31 -5.77
CA CYS A 812 14.81 -24.02 -5.23
C CYS A 812 14.22 -24.12 -3.80
N GLY A 813 14.34 -25.28 -3.14
CA GLY A 813 13.68 -25.61 -1.88
C GLY A 813 14.29 -24.92 -0.66
N GLY A 814 14.02 -23.62 -0.50
CA GLY A 814 14.50 -22.81 0.63
C GLY A 814 15.92 -22.25 0.47
N HIS A 815 16.45 -22.27 -0.76
CA HIS A 815 17.75 -21.73 -1.15
C HIS A 815 17.66 -21.01 -2.52
N SER A 816 18.66 -20.22 -2.90
CA SER A 816 18.68 -19.59 -4.24
C SER A 816 19.08 -20.59 -5.34
N CYS A 817 18.47 -20.44 -6.51
CA CYS A 817 18.65 -21.28 -7.69
C CYS A 817 19.61 -20.64 -8.68
N ARG A 818 20.64 -21.40 -9.09
CA ARG A 818 21.67 -20.98 -10.06
C ARG A 818 21.49 -21.68 -11.41
N ASN A 819 21.89 -21.02 -12.49
CA ASN A 819 21.85 -21.51 -13.87
C ASN A 819 20.44 -21.93 -14.32
N GLN A 820 19.42 -21.19 -13.89
CA GLN A 820 18.02 -21.45 -14.19
C GLN A 820 17.45 -20.31 -15.02
N ILE A 821 16.80 -20.66 -16.13
CA ILE A 821 16.09 -19.69 -16.97
C ILE A 821 14.61 -19.78 -16.63
N VAL A 822 14.04 -18.64 -16.24
CA VAL A 822 12.60 -18.49 -16.04
C VAL A 822 11.92 -18.28 -17.40
N LEU A 823 10.84 -19.02 -17.61
CA LEU A 823 9.98 -18.91 -18.77
C LEU A 823 8.88 -17.88 -18.52
N PHE A 824 8.85 -16.86 -19.38
CA PHE A 824 7.81 -15.83 -19.37
C PHE A 824 6.86 -16.00 -20.55
N ILE A 825 5.65 -15.47 -20.43
CA ILE A 825 4.57 -15.62 -21.43
C ILE A 825 4.99 -15.08 -22.80
N ASP A 826 5.64 -13.91 -22.85
CA ASP A 826 6.22 -13.37 -24.08
C ASP A 826 7.45 -12.49 -23.82
N PHE A 827 8.57 -13.16 -23.55
CA PHE A 827 9.86 -12.50 -23.31
C PHE A 827 10.30 -11.55 -24.44
N ALA A 828 9.98 -11.87 -25.70
CA ALA A 828 10.37 -11.08 -26.86
C ALA A 828 9.68 -9.72 -26.87
N ASN A 829 8.42 -9.68 -26.48
CA ASN A 829 7.60 -8.48 -26.39
C ASN A 829 7.60 -7.83 -24.99
N LYS A 830 8.57 -8.19 -24.13
CA LYS A 830 8.74 -7.64 -22.77
C LYS A 830 7.53 -7.89 -21.87
N ASP A 831 6.87 -9.01 -22.12
CA ASP A 831 5.83 -9.54 -21.28
C ASP A 831 6.46 -10.54 -20.32
N PHE A 832 6.65 -10.11 -19.07
CA PHE A 832 7.37 -10.87 -18.06
C PHE A 832 6.46 -11.48 -17.00
N HIS A 833 5.19 -11.70 -17.34
CA HIS A 833 4.32 -12.57 -16.55
C HIS A 833 4.82 -14.02 -16.64
N LEU A 834 4.72 -14.76 -15.54
CA LEU A 834 5.22 -16.12 -15.43
C LEU A 834 4.42 -17.07 -16.32
N ALA A 835 5.12 -17.82 -17.17
CA ALA A 835 4.46 -18.80 -18.02
C ALA A 835 3.89 -19.97 -17.21
N GLN A 836 2.76 -20.52 -17.63
CA GLN A 836 2.17 -21.74 -17.05
C GLN A 836 3.11 -22.96 -17.09
N THR A 837 4.06 -22.96 -18.02
CA THR A 837 5.06 -24.03 -18.16
C THR A 837 6.30 -23.81 -17.30
N ASP A 838 6.43 -22.66 -16.63
CA ASP A 838 7.57 -22.42 -15.75
C ASP A 838 7.40 -23.23 -14.46
N THR A 839 8.37 -24.09 -14.19
CA THR A 839 8.40 -24.93 -12.98
C THR A 839 9.43 -24.44 -11.95
N MET A 840 10.09 -23.31 -12.23
CA MET A 840 11.27 -22.87 -11.48
C MET A 840 10.94 -21.74 -10.52
N ALA A 841 10.23 -20.73 -10.99
CA ALA A 841 9.79 -19.58 -10.21
C ALA A 841 8.46 -19.85 -9.51
N ARG A 842 7.59 -20.63 -10.14
CA ARG A 842 6.22 -20.86 -9.69
C ARG A 842 6.17 -21.68 -8.40
N GLY A 843 5.60 -21.09 -7.35
CA GLY A 843 5.47 -21.65 -6.01
C GLY A 843 6.82 -22.00 -5.37
N ALA A 844 7.90 -21.30 -5.70
CA ALA A 844 9.25 -21.64 -5.23
C ALA A 844 9.85 -20.61 -4.25
N GLY A 845 9.16 -19.50 -4.04
CA GLY A 845 9.58 -18.37 -3.22
C GLY A 845 9.35 -18.58 -1.73
N ALA A 846 10.20 -17.94 -0.93
CA ALA A 846 10.03 -17.83 0.51
C ALA A 846 8.73 -17.08 0.84
N ASN A 847 8.00 -17.59 1.83
CA ASN A 847 6.84 -16.91 2.39
C ASN A 847 7.29 -15.76 3.31
N LEU A 848 7.00 -14.52 2.92
CA LEU A 848 7.42 -13.31 3.66
C LEU A 848 6.33 -12.77 4.60
N THR A 849 5.20 -13.46 4.79
CA THR A 849 4.05 -12.94 5.57
C THR A 849 4.41 -12.52 6.99
N ALA A 850 5.23 -13.31 7.69
CA ALA A 850 5.64 -12.98 9.05
C ALA A 850 6.56 -11.76 9.11
N GLU A 851 7.45 -11.59 8.11
CA GLU A 851 8.30 -10.41 7.99
C GLU A 851 7.45 -9.17 7.67
N ILE A 852 6.45 -9.32 6.81
CA ILE A 852 5.49 -8.26 6.47
C ILE A 852 4.68 -7.83 7.69
N ALA A 853 4.18 -8.78 8.48
CA ALA A 853 3.43 -8.50 9.70
C ALA A 853 4.30 -7.80 10.77
N ALA A 854 5.61 -8.02 10.77
CA ALA A 854 6.52 -7.41 11.73
C ALA A 854 6.91 -5.96 11.38
N SER A 855 6.50 -5.43 10.23
CA SER A 855 6.92 -4.10 9.77
C SER A 855 5.87 -3.47 8.84
N GLU A 856 5.24 -2.40 9.31
CA GLU A 856 4.17 -1.68 8.59
C GLU A 856 4.59 -1.26 7.15
N TYR A 857 5.87 -0.92 6.96
CA TYR A 857 6.40 -0.53 5.66
C TYR A 857 6.52 -1.66 4.63
N LEU A 858 6.36 -2.92 5.05
CA LEU A 858 6.35 -4.09 4.19
C LEU A 858 4.92 -4.53 3.80
N LEU A 859 3.87 -3.95 4.40
CA LEU A 859 2.46 -4.30 4.10
C LEU A 859 2.07 -4.14 2.63
N ALA A 860 2.71 -3.22 1.92
CA ALA A 860 2.49 -3.03 0.48
C ALA A 860 2.87 -4.27 -0.35
N MET A 861 3.77 -5.12 0.16
CA MET A 861 4.23 -6.32 -0.54
C MET A 861 3.23 -7.48 -0.55
N THR A 862 2.02 -7.28 -0.04
CA THR A 862 0.95 -8.29 -0.08
C THR A 862 0.35 -8.45 -1.48
N ARG A 863 0.70 -7.56 -2.42
CA ARG A 863 0.35 -7.66 -3.83
C ARG A 863 1.60 -7.62 -4.70
N ASP A 864 1.51 -8.17 -5.90
CA ASP A 864 2.61 -8.24 -6.86
C ASP A 864 2.61 -7.02 -7.81
N VAL A 865 3.30 -7.11 -8.95
CA VAL A 865 3.50 -5.98 -9.86
C VAL A 865 2.21 -5.49 -10.53
N ASP A 866 1.26 -6.38 -10.82
CA ASP A 866 0.01 -6.03 -11.49
C ASP A 866 -1.17 -5.85 -10.51
N GLY A 867 -0.92 -6.12 -9.22
CA GLY A 867 -1.86 -5.88 -8.13
C GLY A 867 -2.60 -7.13 -7.68
N GLN A 868 -2.23 -8.30 -8.17
CA GLN A 868 -2.71 -9.58 -7.68
C GLN A 868 -2.16 -9.85 -6.26
N LEU A 869 -2.96 -10.51 -5.43
CA LEU A 869 -2.51 -10.90 -4.08
C LEU A 869 -1.37 -11.91 -4.18
N ARG A 870 -0.27 -11.62 -3.48
CA ARG A 870 0.79 -12.58 -3.14
C ARG A 870 0.18 -13.63 -2.22
N ASN A 871 0.21 -14.89 -2.60
CA ASN A 871 -0.53 -15.94 -1.92
C ASN A 871 0.40 -16.90 -1.15
N PRO A 872 0.54 -16.77 0.18
CA PRO A 872 1.21 -17.76 1.00
C PRO A 872 0.25 -18.74 1.69
N VAL A 873 0.18 -20.00 1.25
CA VAL A 873 0.58 -21.25 1.97
C VAL A 873 0.20 -22.45 1.07
N GLY A 874 1.13 -23.40 0.93
CA GLY A 874 1.24 -24.32 -0.22
C GLY A 874 2.70 -24.30 -0.70
N ALA A 875 2.99 -24.52 -1.99
CA ALA A 875 4.36 -24.60 -2.50
C ALA A 875 5.26 -23.37 -2.19
N GLY A 876 4.71 -22.16 -2.01
CA GLY A 876 5.47 -20.93 -1.72
C GLY A 876 4.86 -19.74 -2.45
N TRP A 877 5.46 -18.56 -2.33
CA TRP A 877 5.17 -17.45 -3.26
C TRP A 877 5.79 -17.73 -4.63
N ASP A 878 5.33 -17.10 -5.70
CA ASP A 878 6.12 -17.06 -6.92
C ASP A 878 7.39 -16.21 -6.71
N ILE A 879 8.53 -16.70 -7.22
CA ILE A 879 9.78 -15.92 -7.26
C ILE A 879 9.64 -14.87 -8.37
N GLY A 880 9.98 -13.62 -8.07
CA GLY A 880 9.94 -12.49 -9.01
C GLY A 880 8.76 -11.54 -8.75
N ALA A 881 8.60 -10.59 -9.65
CA ALA A 881 7.65 -9.48 -9.56
C ALA A 881 6.18 -9.86 -9.79
N ASP A 882 5.92 -11.04 -10.34
CA ASP A 882 4.62 -11.49 -10.81
C ASP A 882 4.18 -12.78 -10.09
N GLU A 883 2.87 -12.95 -9.93
CA GLU A 883 2.23 -14.19 -9.50
C GLU A 883 1.51 -14.84 -10.69
N GLY A 884 1.94 -16.03 -11.10
CA GLY A 884 1.38 -16.70 -12.27
C GLY A 884 -0.06 -17.18 -12.06
N THR A 885 -0.87 -17.09 -13.10
CA THR A 885 -2.27 -17.61 -13.07
C THR A 885 -2.30 -19.12 -12.92
N VAL A 886 -3.39 -19.71 -12.42
CA VAL A 886 -3.62 -21.15 -12.28
C VAL A 886 -4.84 -21.54 -13.11
N GLU A 887 -4.72 -22.63 -13.88
CA GLU A 887 -5.83 -23.20 -14.63
C GLU A 887 -6.87 -23.81 -13.67
N PHE A 888 -8.11 -23.31 -13.70
CA PHE A 888 -9.28 -23.99 -13.17
C PHE A 888 -9.74 -25.02 -14.21
N THR A 889 -9.70 -26.31 -13.86
CA THR A 889 -9.78 -27.41 -14.82
C THR A 889 -10.98 -28.36 -14.61
N PRO A 890 -12.22 -27.86 -14.59
CA PRO A 890 -13.39 -28.73 -14.53
C PRO A 890 -13.44 -29.66 -15.74
N THR A 891 -13.94 -30.85 -15.50
CA THR A 891 -14.02 -31.93 -16.47
C THR A 891 -15.31 -31.87 -17.28
N VAL A 892 -15.18 -32.02 -18.60
CA VAL A 892 -16.31 -32.21 -19.51
C VAL A 892 -16.30 -33.67 -19.95
N MET A 893 -17.30 -34.45 -19.53
CA MET A 893 -17.37 -35.89 -19.80
C MET A 893 -18.81 -36.31 -20.08
N GLN A 894 -19.00 -37.30 -20.96
CA GLN A 894 -20.34 -37.86 -21.22
C GLN A 894 -21.04 -38.35 -19.93
N SER A 895 -20.27 -38.85 -18.96
CA SER A 895 -20.78 -39.26 -17.64
C SER A 895 -19.70 -39.10 -16.57
N GLY A 896 -20.09 -38.59 -15.40
CA GLY A 896 -19.24 -38.55 -14.21
C GLY A 896 -18.20 -37.43 -14.17
N GLY A 897 -18.20 -36.52 -15.16
CA GLY A 897 -17.47 -35.25 -15.10
C GLY A 897 -18.33 -34.14 -14.52
N ASP A 898 -17.73 -32.98 -14.32
CA ASP A 898 -18.37 -31.78 -13.78
C ASP A 898 -19.47 -31.26 -14.74
N TYR A 899 -19.20 -31.31 -16.04
CA TYR A 899 -20.12 -30.93 -17.11
C TYR A 899 -20.33 -32.07 -18.10
N SER A 900 -21.54 -32.16 -18.66
CA SER A 900 -21.91 -33.21 -19.63
C SER A 900 -21.71 -32.80 -21.09
N THR A 901 -21.62 -31.50 -21.35
CA THR A 901 -21.40 -30.91 -22.69
C THR A 901 -20.45 -29.74 -22.60
N LEU A 902 -19.80 -29.39 -23.70
CA LEU A 902 -18.92 -28.22 -23.73
C LEU A 902 -19.71 -26.91 -23.53
N SER A 903 -20.93 -26.83 -24.07
CA SER A 903 -21.83 -25.68 -23.86
C SER A 903 -22.24 -25.49 -22.39
N SER A 904 -22.48 -26.58 -21.65
CA SER A 904 -22.79 -26.45 -20.21
C SER A 904 -21.60 -25.99 -19.38
N TRP A 905 -20.36 -26.33 -19.78
CA TRP A 905 -19.16 -25.82 -19.14
C TRP A 905 -18.99 -24.33 -19.41
N GLU A 906 -19.19 -23.93 -20.66
CA GLU A 906 -19.06 -22.55 -21.11
C GLU A 906 -19.94 -21.65 -20.23
N ALA A 907 -21.25 -21.92 -20.17
CA ALA A 907 -22.19 -21.17 -19.35
C ALA A 907 -21.97 -21.30 -17.83
N GLY A 908 -21.39 -22.41 -17.37
CA GLY A 908 -21.21 -22.71 -15.94
C GLY A 908 -19.97 -22.07 -15.31
N VAL A 909 -18.99 -21.66 -16.12
CA VAL A 909 -17.72 -21.12 -15.62
C VAL A 909 -17.51 -19.64 -15.99
N GLN A 910 -18.37 -19.05 -16.82
CA GLN A 910 -18.34 -17.62 -17.20
C GLN A 910 -18.12 -16.69 -16.01
N THR A 911 -17.02 -15.94 -16.04
CA THR A 911 -16.67 -14.92 -15.02
C THR A 911 -15.65 -13.91 -15.57
N ASP A 912 -15.38 -12.85 -14.80
CA ASP A 912 -14.26 -11.95 -15.06
C ASP A 912 -12.96 -12.58 -14.55
N LEU A 913 -12.12 -13.10 -15.45
CA LEU A 913 -10.87 -13.78 -15.10
C LEU A 913 -9.74 -12.83 -14.75
N VAL A 914 -9.82 -11.55 -15.16
CA VAL A 914 -8.79 -10.54 -14.87
C VAL A 914 -9.09 -9.77 -13.59
N ALA A 915 -10.29 -9.93 -13.02
CA ALA A 915 -10.62 -9.38 -11.72
C ALA A 915 -9.75 -9.98 -10.62
N THR A 916 -9.09 -9.12 -9.82
CA THR A 916 -8.28 -9.55 -8.66
C THR A 916 -9.10 -10.29 -7.58
N THR A 917 -10.43 -10.17 -7.63
CA THR A 917 -11.43 -10.82 -6.78
C THR A 917 -11.96 -12.15 -7.34
N THR A 918 -11.41 -12.64 -8.46
CA THR A 918 -11.70 -13.95 -9.04
C THR A 918 -10.50 -14.85 -8.85
N ARG A 919 -10.64 -15.92 -8.07
CA ARG A 919 -9.52 -16.80 -7.69
C ARG A 919 -9.90 -18.27 -7.69
N VAL A 920 -8.95 -19.11 -8.07
CA VAL A 920 -9.05 -20.57 -7.99
C VAL A 920 -8.31 -21.08 -6.75
N PHE A 921 -8.97 -21.91 -5.95
CA PHE A 921 -8.44 -22.51 -4.74
C PHE A 921 -8.35 -24.02 -4.89
N ALA A 922 -7.25 -24.63 -4.44
CA ALA A 922 -7.18 -26.08 -4.27
C ALA A 922 -7.87 -26.50 -2.97
N HIS A 923 -8.49 -27.68 -2.95
CA HIS A 923 -9.09 -28.26 -1.75
C HIS A 923 -9.01 -29.80 -1.70
N GLY A 924 -9.11 -30.36 -0.49
CA GLY A 924 -9.04 -31.80 -0.24
C GLY A 924 -10.30 -32.61 -0.61
N GLY A 925 -11.40 -31.93 -0.94
CA GLY A 925 -12.67 -32.53 -1.35
C GLY A 925 -13.88 -31.75 -0.87
N ILE A 926 -15.05 -32.05 -1.43
CA ILE A 926 -16.32 -31.40 -1.08
C ILE A 926 -17.05 -32.21 0.00
N THR A 927 -17.47 -31.52 1.07
CA THR A 927 -18.43 -32.04 2.04
C THR A 927 -19.82 -31.55 1.64
N GLY A 928 -20.78 -32.47 1.45
CA GLY A 928 -22.15 -32.13 1.07
C GLY A 928 -22.28 -31.71 -0.40
N THR A 929 -22.95 -30.59 -0.66
CA THR A 929 -23.12 -30.01 -2.00
C THR A 929 -22.81 -28.53 -2.00
N ILE A 930 -21.91 -28.11 -2.89
CA ILE A 930 -21.65 -26.70 -3.19
C ILE A 930 -22.24 -26.44 -4.57
N ALA A 931 -23.31 -25.65 -4.62
CA ALA A 931 -23.94 -25.26 -5.86
C ALA A 931 -23.28 -24.02 -6.43
N ASP A 932 -23.22 -23.93 -7.76
CA ASP A 932 -22.85 -22.71 -8.47
C ASP A 932 -23.78 -21.55 -8.04
N ASN A 933 -23.25 -20.33 -7.99
CA ASN A 933 -23.87 -19.12 -7.47
C ASN A 933 -24.19 -19.11 -5.96
N ALA A 934 -23.77 -20.13 -5.20
CA ALA A 934 -23.90 -20.10 -3.74
C ALA A 934 -22.97 -19.05 -3.14
N SER A 935 -23.43 -18.34 -2.11
CA SER A 935 -22.54 -17.53 -1.26
C SER A 935 -21.80 -18.43 -0.28
N VAL A 936 -20.50 -18.18 -0.12
CA VAL A 936 -19.63 -18.88 0.83
C VAL A 936 -19.01 -17.91 1.83
N THR A 937 -18.68 -18.43 3.00
CA THR A 937 -17.95 -17.70 4.04
C THR A 937 -16.81 -18.55 4.60
N GLY A 938 -15.63 -17.96 4.76
CA GLY A 938 -14.48 -18.55 5.43
C GLY A 938 -14.67 -18.49 6.94
N LEU A 939 -14.55 -19.62 7.63
CA LEU A 939 -14.80 -19.70 9.07
C LEU A 939 -13.77 -18.96 9.93
N THR A 940 -12.53 -18.86 9.44
CA THR A 940 -11.44 -18.22 10.18
C THR A 940 -11.31 -16.76 9.74
N SER A 941 -11.38 -16.52 8.44
CA SER A 941 -11.16 -15.20 7.84
C SER A 941 -12.39 -14.30 7.84
N ASN A 942 -13.60 -14.86 7.94
CA ASN A 942 -14.86 -14.20 7.58
C ASN A 942 -14.89 -13.65 6.14
N ALA A 943 -13.96 -14.07 5.27
CA ALA A 943 -13.99 -13.71 3.87
C ALA A 943 -15.24 -14.29 3.21
N THR A 944 -15.81 -13.55 2.27
CA THR A 944 -17.03 -13.96 1.55
C THR A 944 -16.80 -13.96 0.05
N ALA A 945 -17.51 -14.82 -0.67
CA ALA A 945 -17.46 -14.90 -2.12
C ALA A 945 -18.69 -15.58 -2.70
N THR A 946 -18.79 -15.55 -4.04
CA THR A 946 -19.76 -16.34 -4.80
C THR A 946 -19.04 -17.49 -5.50
N VAL A 947 -19.62 -18.69 -5.43
CA VAL A 947 -19.07 -19.85 -6.14
C VAL A 947 -19.38 -19.74 -7.62
N VAL A 948 -18.35 -19.71 -8.46
CA VAL A 948 -18.52 -19.94 -9.90
C VAL A 948 -18.75 -21.43 -10.11
N HIS A 949 -17.80 -22.27 -9.68
CA HIS A 949 -17.94 -23.71 -9.71
C HIS A 949 -16.98 -24.42 -8.73
N ALA A 950 -17.40 -25.55 -8.16
CA ALA A 950 -16.57 -26.42 -7.32
C ALA A 950 -16.40 -27.80 -7.97
N SER A 951 -15.18 -28.09 -8.45
CA SER A 951 -14.80 -29.41 -8.98
C SER A 951 -14.33 -30.34 -7.86
N ALA A 952 -13.87 -31.54 -8.21
CA ALA A 952 -13.42 -32.53 -7.22
C ALA A 952 -12.25 -32.04 -6.32
N ASN A 953 -11.40 -31.15 -6.82
CA ASN A 953 -10.18 -30.70 -6.15
C ASN A 953 -9.90 -29.19 -6.25
N GLN A 954 -10.72 -28.44 -6.98
CA GLN A 954 -10.59 -27.00 -7.12
C GLN A 954 -11.94 -26.32 -6.93
N ILE A 955 -11.94 -25.11 -6.40
CA ILE A 955 -13.11 -24.22 -6.41
C ILE A 955 -12.74 -22.88 -7.02
N LEU A 956 -13.52 -22.42 -7.99
CA LEU A 956 -13.41 -21.08 -8.56
C LEU A 956 -14.42 -20.18 -7.85
N LEU A 957 -13.92 -19.12 -7.23
CA LEU A 957 -14.70 -18.13 -6.51
C LEU A 957 -14.54 -16.77 -7.18
N GLU A 958 -15.63 -16.01 -7.21
CA GLU A 958 -15.66 -14.62 -7.69
C GLU A 958 -16.26 -13.69 -6.65
N ASN A 959 -16.15 -12.38 -6.89
CA ASN A 959 -16.66 -11.33 -6.00
C ASN A 959 -16.16 -11.50 -4.55
N ILE A 960 -14.89 -11.92 -4.41
CA ILE A 960 -14.27 -12.14 -3.11
C ILE A 960 -14.15 -10.81 -2.35
N SER A 961 -14.67 -10.79 -1.12
CA SER A 961 -14.49 -9.71 -0.15
C SER A 961 -13.76 -10.25 1.08
N GLY A 962 -12.62 -9.63 1.40
CA GLY A 962 -11.66 -10.15 2.38
C GLY A 962 -10.61 -11.07 1.73
N THR A 963 -9.89 -11.82 2.56
CA THR A 963 -8.87 -12.77 2.12
C THR A 963 -9.10 -14.12 2.79
N PHE A 964 -9.39 -15.16 2.00
CA PHE A 964 -9.49 -16.51 2.53
C PHE A 964 -8.11 -17.01 3.00
N ALA A 965 -8.08 -17.80 4.08
CA ALA A 965 -6.87 -18.35 4.67
C ALA A 965 -6.73 -19.85 4.34
N SER A 966 -5.54 -20.25 3.90
CA SER A 966 -5.18 -21.64 3.64
C SER A 966 -5.42 -22.52 4.85
N GLY A 967 -6.02 -23.68 4.63
CA GLY A 967 -6.43 -24.61 5.67
C GLY A 967 -7.78 -24.28 6.31
N GLU A 968 -8.41 -23.15 5.96
CA GLU A 968 -9.73 -22.82 6.49
C GLU A 968 -10.86 -23.60 5.81
N THR A 969 -11.99 -23.67 6.52
CA THR A 969 -13.24 -24.19 5.96
C THR A 969 -14.00 -23.06 5.29
N VAL A 970 -14.21 -23.18 3.99
CA VAL A 970 -15.08 -22.31 3.19
C VAL A 970 -16.43 -22.99 3.07
N GLN A 971 -17.47 -22.40 3.65
CA GLN A 971 -18.77 -23.05 3.79
C GLN A 971 -19.91 -22.23 3.22
N VAL A 972 -20.87 -22.92 2.60
CA VAL A 972 -22.23 -22.42 2.33
C VAL A 972 -23.08 -22.61 3.60
N THR A 973 -22.97 -23.79 4.22
CA THR A 973 -23.54 -24.12 5.53
C THR A 973 -22.61 -25.10 6.23
N ALA A 974 -22.82 -25.37 7.53
CA ALA A 974 -22.00 -26.33 8.27
C ALA A 974 -21.96 -27.76 7.68
N GLY A 975 -22.90 -28.13 6.80
CA GLY A 975 -22.91 -29.42 6.09
C GLY A 975 -22.46 -29.37 4.63
N ASN A 976 -22.18 -28.18 4.09
CA ASN A 976 -21.84 -27.92 2.68
C ASN A 976 -20.59 -27.02 2.62
N SER A 977 -19.42 -27.62 2.46
CA SER A 977 -18.14 -26.91 2.60
C SER A 977 -16.97 -27.60 1.89
N VAL A 978 -15.89 -26.84 1.69
CA VAL A 978 -14.57 -27.34 1.32
C VAL A 978 -13.54 -26.86 2.34
N VAL A 979 -12.46 -27.61 2.50
CA VAL A 979 -11.27 -27.16 3.22
C VAL A 979 -10.22 -26.82 2.18
N ILE A 980 -9.99 -25.52 2.00
CA ILE A 980 -9.03 -25.01 1.02
C ILE A 980 -7.60 -25.23 1.52
N SER A 981 -6.65 -25.41 0.61
CA SER A 981 -5.24 -25.69 0.93
C SER A 981 -4.28 -24.60 0.46
N ASP A 982 -4.82 -23.49 -0.05
CA ASP A 982 -4.11 -22.28 -0.46
C ASP A 982 -5.00 -21.04 -0.22
N ASN A 983 -4.49 -19.81 -0.39
CA ASN A 983 -5.30 -18.58 -0.30
C ASN A 983 -5.85 -18.11 -1.66
N GLY A 984 -5.90 -19.00 -2.65
CA GLY A 984 -6.44 -18.72 -3.98
C GLY A 984 -5.45 -18.05 -4.93
N ASN A 985 -5.48 -18.47 -6.20
CA ASN A 985 -4.59 -18.00 -7.26
C ASN A 985 -5.38 -17.30 -8.37
N PRO A 986 -4.76 -16.39 -9.15
CA PRO A 986 -5.41 -15.80 -10.32
C PRO A 986 -5.88 -16.92 -11.27
N ALA A 987 -7.03 -16.77 -11.91
CA ALA A 987 -7.67 -17.88 -12.62
C ALA A 987 -7.46 -17.81 -14.15
N SER A 988 -7.28 -18.98 -14.77
CA SER A 988 -7.60 -19.22 -16.19
C SER A 988 -8.68 -20.30 -16.27
N ALA A 989 -9.58 -20.23 -17.24
CA ALA A 989 -10.68 -21.19 -17.37
C ALA A 989 -10.40 -22.27 -18.40
N VAL A 990 -10.51 -23.54 -18.00
CA VAL A 990 -10.17 -24.67 -18.86
C VAL A 990 -11.30 -25.69 -18.94
N ALA A 991 -11.77 -25.97 -20.15
CA ALA A 991 -12.59 -27.13 -20.45
C ALA A 991 -11.68 -28.34 -20.65
N LYS A 992 -11.54 -29.19 -19.63
CA LYS A 992 -10.83 -30.46 -19.74
C LYS A 992 -11.80 -31.53 -20.25
N ILE A 993 -11.86 -31.71 -21.57
CA ILE A 993 -12.72 -32.74 -22.17
C ILE A 993 -12.03 -34.10 -22.02
N ASP A 994 -12.63 -34.98 -21.21
CA ASP A 994 -12.03 -36.25 -20.80
C ASP A 994 -13.04 -37.41 -20.93
N GLY A 995 -12.59 -38.62 -20.61
CA GLY A 995 -13.41 -39.83 -20.61
C GLY A 995 -13.65 -40.43 -21.99
N ALA A 996 -14.44 -41.52 -21.98
CA ALA A 996 -14.88 -42.20 -23.18
C ALA A 996 -16.17 -41.54 -23.71
N TRP A 997 -16.27 -41.40 -25.04
CA TRP A 997 -17.40 -40.77 -25.70
C TRP A 997 -18.01 -41.72 -26.73
N THR A 998 -19.27 -42.09 -26.50
CA THR A 998 -20.06 -42.93 -27.42
C THR A 998 -21.10 -42.10 -28.15
N ALA A 999 -21.69 -41.12 -27.47
CA ALA A 999 -22.59 -40.12 -28.05
C ALA A 999 -21.81 -38.89 -28.53
N ALA A 1000 -22.35 -38.20 -29.53
CA ALA A 1000 -21.86 -36.89 -29.93
C ALA A 1000 -22.40 -35.81 -29.00
N ASP A 1001 -21.61 -34.77 -28.77
CA ASP A 1001 -22.11 -33.50 -28.25
C ASP A 1001 -22.86 -32.80 -29.39
N THR A 1002 -24.10 -32.39 -29.15
CA THR A 1002 -25.01 -31.85 -30.19
C THR A 1002 -25.47 -30.42 -29.88
N THR A 1003 -24.92 -29.82 -28.83
CA THR A 1003 -25.22 -28.44 -28.42
C THR A 1003 -24.15 -27.51 -28.98
N ALA A 1004 -24.56 -26.46 -29.68
CA ALA A 1004 -23.63 -25.43 -30.14
C ALA A 1004 -22.95 -24.73 -28.96
N VAL A 1005 -21.73 -24.26 -29.16
CA VAL A 1005 -20.95 -23.58 -28.14
C VAL A 1005 -20.62 -22.18 -28.65
N ASP A 1006 -20.99 -21.17 -27.89
CA ASP A 1006 -20.59 -19.79 -28.11
C ASP A 1006 -19.69 -19.42 -26.93
N ILE A 1007 -18.39 -19.19 -27.17
CA ILE A 1007 -17.48 -18.71 -26.13
C ILE A 1007 -17.64 -17.19 -26.07
N ASP A 1008 -18.44 -16.73 -25.11
CA ASP A 1008 -18.81 -15.32 -24.90
C ASP A 1008 -19.02 -15.00 -23.41
N GLY A 1009 -19.15 -13.70 -23.08
CA GLY A 1009 -19.49 -13.25 -21.74
C GLY A 1009 -18.34 -13.25 -20.73
N TRP A 1010 -17.10 -13.41 -21.18
CA TRP A 1010 -15.91 -13.40 -20.34
C TRP A 1010 -15.21 -12.04 -20.38
N ASN A 1011 -14.44 -11.75 -19.33
CA ASN A 1011 -13.35 -10.77 -19.41
C ASN A 1011 -12.04 -11.54 -19.21
N SER A 1012 -11.18 -11.57 -20.23
CA SER A 1012 -9.98 -12.42 -20.26
C SER A 1012 -8.72 -11.63 -20.60
N GLY A 1013 -7.57 -12.13 -20.14
CA GLY A 1013 -6.24 -11.59 -20.40
C GLY A 1013 -5.34 -12.58 -21.11
N ALA A 1014 -4.18 -12.13 -21.58
CA ALA A 1014 -3.16 -13.03 -22.14
C ALA A 1014 -2.67 -14.05 -21.10
N ASP A 1015 -2.71 -13.67 -19.83
CA ASP A 1015 -2.26 -14.46 -18.68
C ASP A 1015 -3.42 -15.21 -18.03
N ASN A 1016 -4.64 -14.64 -18.08
CA ASN A 1016 -5.90 -15.18 -17.57
C ASN A 1016 -6.83 -15.58 -18.73
N TYR A 1017 -6.58 -16.74 -19.33
CA TYR A 1017 -7.12 -17.10 -20.64
C TYR A 1017 -8.21 -18.18 -20.58
N ILE A 1018 -8.85 -18.42 -21.72
CA ILE A 1018 -9.86 -19.47 -21.91
C ILE A 1018 -9.25 -20.58 -22.76
N LYS A 1019 -9.38 -21.84 -22.33
CA LYS A 1019 -8.83 -22.99 -23.04
C LYS A 1019 -9.78 -24.16 -23.11
N VAL A 1020 -9.93 -24.72 -24.30
CA VAL A 1020 -10.69 -25.94 -24.55
C VAL A 1020 -9.74 -26.99 -25.09
N TYR A 1021 -9.64 -28.14 -24.43
CA TYR A 1021 -8.82 -29.23 -24.95
C TYR A 1021 -9.35 -30.63 -24.64
N THR A 1022 -8.98 -31.59 -25.47
CA THR A 1022 -9.23 -33.02 -25.22
C THR A 1022 -8.03 -33.71 -24.59
N THR A 1023 -8.25 -34.51 -23.56
CA THR A 1023 -7.22 -35.42 -23.01
C THR A 1023 -6.96 -36.60 -23.96
N PRO A 1024 -5.87 -37.38 -23.80
CA PRO A 1024 -5.57 -38.52 -24.67
C PRO A 1024 -6.70 -39.57 -24.81
N THR A 1025 -7.52 -39.72 -23.77
CA THR A 1025 -8.68 -40.63 -23.75
C THR A 1025 -9.83 -40.11 -24.63
N ALA A 1026 -10.07 -38.81 -24.65
CA ALA A 1026 -11.11 -38.17 -25.47
C ALA A 1026 -10.62 -37.69 -26.85
N ARG A 1027 -9.30 -37.64 -27.08
CA ARG A 1027 -8.66 -37.12 -28.29
C ARG A 1027 -8.59 -38.12 -29.44
N HIS A 1028 -8.73 -37.60 -30.66
CA HIS A 1028 -8.48 -38.33 -31.90
C HIS A 1028 -6.97 -38.49 -32.19
N LEU A 1029 -6.57 -39.55 -32.89
CA LEU A 1029 -5.16 -39.78 -33.27
C LEU A 1029 -4.92 -39.38 -34.72
N GLY A 1030 -5.22 -38.13 -35.10
CA GLY A 1030 -5.11 -37.66 -36.49
C GLY A 1030 -6.14 -38.23 -37.49
N LYS A 1031 -7.12 -39.00 -37.00
CA LYS A 1031 -8.22 -39.61 -37.77
C LYS A 1031 -9.54 -39.42 -37.04
N TYR A 1032 -10.61 -39.13 -37.79
CA TYR A 1032 -11.94 -38.99 -37.19
C TYR A 1032 -12.40 -40.31 -36.54
N ASP A 1033 -12.80 -40.25 -35.29
CA ASP A 1033 -13.13 -41.40 -34.45
C ASP A 1033 -14.42 -41.12 -33.66
N THR A 1034 -15.44 -41.94 -33.90
CA THR A 1034 -16.75 -41.83 -33.23
C THR A 1034 -16.75 -42.31 -31.79
N THR A 1035 -15.63 -42.88 -31.31
CA THR A 1035 -15.41 -43.27 -29.91
C THR A 1035 -14.75 -42.16 -29.07
N LYS A 1036 -14.49 -41.01 -29.69
CA LYS A 1036 -13.82 -39.84 -29.14
C LYS A 1036 -14.79 -38.65 -29.08
N TYR A 1037 -14.42 -37.61 -28.32
CA TYR A 1037 -15.27 -36.43 -28.21
C TYR A 1037 -15.45 -35.80 -29.60
N ARG A 1038 -16.70 -35.44 -29.90
CA ARG A 1038 -17.06 -34.83 -31.17
C ARG A 1038 -18.27 -33.93 -31.00
N LEU A 1039 -18.20 -32.78 -31.64
CA LEU A 1039 -19.27 -31.80 -31.73
C LEU A 1039 -19.98 -31.98 -33.08
N GLU A 1040 -21.20 -32.53 -33.06
CA GLU A 1040 -22.02 -32.80 -34.26
C GLU A 1040 -23.16 -31.79 -34.39
N MET A 1041 -23.05 -30.84 -35.33
CA MET A 1041 -24.05 -29.80 -35.53
C MET A 1041 -24.94 -30.05 -36.73
N THR A 1042 -26.24 -29.82 -36.58
CA THR A 1042 -27.22 -29.88 -37.68
C THR A 1042 -27.73 -28.50 -38.11
N ILE A 1043 -27.90 -27.59 -37.16
CA ILE A 1043 -28.62 -26.32 -37.38
C ILE A 1043 -27.76 -25.11 -37.10
N ASN A 1044 -26.81 -25.13 -36.16
CA ASN A 1044 -26.05 -23.95 -35.74
C ASN A 1044 -24.58 -24.03 -36.19
N ASN A 1045 -23.82 -22.96 -35.96
CA ASN A 1045 -22.36 -23.07 -35.92
C ASN A 1045 -21.98 -24.03 -34.79
N ALA A 1046 -20.87 -24.76 -34.94
CA ALA A 1046 -20.46 -25.68 -33.88
C ALA A 1046 -19.78 -24.94 -32.73
N LEU A 1047 -18.76 -24.14 -33.05
CA LEU A 1047 -18.06 -23.32 -32.09
C LEU A 1047 -17.99 -21.88 -32.60
N THR A 1048 -18.64 -20.95 -31.91
CA THR A 1048 -18.44 -19.52 -32.09
C THR A 1048 -17.46 -19.02 -31.03
N VAL A 1049 -16.49 -18.20 -31.41
CA VAL A 1049 -15.53 -17.58 -30.48
C VAL A 1049 -15.69 -16.08 -30.56
N GLU A 1050 -16.27 -15.48 -29.53
CA GLU A 1050 -16.49 -14.04 -29.46
C GLU A 1050 -15.49 -13.31 -28.55
N GLU A 1051 -14.71 -14.08 -27.78
CA GLU A 1051 -13.72 -13.62 -26.80
C GLU A 1051 -12.27 -13.60 -27.30
N ALA A 1052 -11.44 -12.82 -26.61
CA ALA A 1052 -9.99 -12.79 -26.78
C ALA A 1052 -9.31 -13.89 -25.94
N ASN A 1053 -8.03 -14.16 -26.24
CA ASN A 1053 -7.18 -15.07 -25.48
C ASN A 1053 -7.77 -16.48 -25.37
N VAL A 1054 -8.32 -17.01 -26.46
CA VAL A 1054 -8.93 -18.35 -26.51
C VAL A 1054 -8.00 -19.35 -27.18
N ALA A 1055 -7.84 -20.53 -26.57
CA ALA A 1055 -7.11 -21.66 -27.12
C ALA A 1055 -8.00 -22.89 -27.29
N VAL A 1056 -8.02 -23.49 -28.48
CA VAL A 1056 -8.82 -24.68 -28.80
C VAL A 1056 -7.93 -25.79 -29.36
N ASP A 1057 -7.85 -26.92 -28.66
CA ASP A 1057 -6.90 -27.99 -28.97
C ASP A 1057 -7.51 -29.41 -28.99
N GLY A 1058 -7.41 -30.10 -30.12
CA GLY A 1058 -7.73 -31.54 -30.20
C GLY A 1058 -9.21 -31.92 -30.37
N LEU A 1059 -10.07 -31.01 -30.82
CA LEU A 1059 -11.50 -31.27 -31.04
C LEU A 1059 -11.80 -31.98 -32.36
N GLN A 1060 -12.91 -32.71 -32.39
CA GLN A 1060 -13.54 -33.14 -33.64
C GLN A 1060 -14.86 -32.39 -33.84
N ILE A 1061 -15.05 -31.77 -35.00
CA ILE A 1061 -16.25 -31.02 -35.35
C ILE A 1061 -16.83 -31.61 -36.64
N TYR A 1062 -18.13 -31.88 -36.65
CA TYR A 1062 -18.83 -32.44 -37.80
C TYR A 1062 -20.13 -31.69 -38.07
N LEU A 1063 -20.20 -31.03 -39.23
CA LEU A 1063 -21.40 -30.38 -39.73
C LEU A 1063 -22.26 -31.35 -40.55
N LYS A 1064 -23.54 -31.47 -40.18
CA LYS A 1064 -24.52 -32.41 -40.70
C LYS A 1064 -25.81 -31.71 -41.14
N GLY A 1065 -26.61 -32.42 -41.92
CA GLY A 1065 -27.92 -31.96 -42.34
C GLY A 1065 -27.86 -30.92 -43.46
N THR A 1066 -29.02 -30.30 -43.69
CA THR A 1066 -29.32 -29.56 -44.93
C THR A 1066 -29.25 -28.03 -44.81
N ASN A 1067 -28.71 -27.48 -43.71
CA ASN A 1067 -28.69 -26.04 -43.47
C ASN A 1067 -27.48 -25.35 -44.12
N GLN A 1068 -27.73 -24.24 -44.82
CA GLN A 1068 -26.71 -23.32 -45.34
C GLN A 1068 -26.19 -22.38 -44.23
N TRP A 1069 -25.06 -21.72 -44.49
CA TRP A 1069 -24.45 -20.68 -43.63
C TRP A 1069 -24.05 -21.19 -42.24
N ARG A 1070 -23.34 -22.31 -42.21
CA ARG A 1070 -22.84 -22.93 -40.98
C ARG A 1070 -21.34 -23.08 -41.01
N ASN A 1071 -20.76 -22.94 -39.82
CA ASN A 1071 -19.33 -22.95 -39.62
C ASN A 1071 -18.96 -24.03 -38.60
N GLY A 1072 -17.85 -24.73 -38.82
CA GLY A 1072 -17.26 -25.58 -37.81
C GLY A 1072 -16.75 -24.73 -36.66
N VAL A 1073 -15.84 -23.80 -36.97
CA VAL A 1073 -15.42 -22.73 -36.07
C VAL A 1073 -15.73 -21.39 -36.72
N TYR A 1074 -16.39 -20.50 -35.99
CA TYR A 1074 -16.75 -19.16 -36.42
C TYR A 1074 -16.17 -18.11 -35.50
N ILE A 1075 -15.51 -17.10 -36.08
CA ILE A 1075 -15.09 -15.90 -35.38
C ILE A 1075 -15.77 -14.72 -36.09
N PRO A 1076 -16.83 -14.13 -35.49
CA PRO A 1076 -17.59 -13.03 -36.11
C PRO A 1076 -16.78 -11.73 -36.16
N ALA A 1077 -17.19 -10.75 -36.98
CA ALA A 1077 -16.54 -9.44 -37.02
C ALA A 1077 -16.90 -8.58 -35.79
N ALA A 1078 -15.92 -7.96 -35.13
CA ALA A 1078 -16.13 -6.89 -34.12
C ALA A 1078 -14.96 -5.91 -34.04
N SER A 1079 -15.02 -5.00 -33.06
CA SER A 1079 -13.94 -4.09 -32.65
C SER A 1079 -12.67 -4.86 -32.27
N VAL A 1080 -11.52 -4.28 -32.61
CA VAL A 1080 -10.19 -4.92 -32.68
C VAL A 1080 -9.72 -5.57 -31.37
N GLU A 1081 -10.20 -5.10 -30.22
CA GLU A 1081 -9.70 -5.50 -28.90
C GLU A 1081 -10.30 -6.82 -28.38
N THR A 1082 -11.53 -7.16 -28.77
CA THR A 1082 -12.28 -8.27 -28.15
C THR A 1082 -11.91 -9.66 -28.67
N ARG A 1083 -11.06 -9.81 -29.71
CA ARG A 1083 -10.82 -11.10 -30.41
C ARG A 1083 -9.37 -11.37 -30.79
N SER A 1084 -8.45 -10.88 -29.96
CA SER A 1084 -7.00 -11.06 -30.15
C SER A 1084 -6.48 -12.39 -29.55
N ASN A 1085 -5.29 -12.83 -29.97
CA ASN A 1085 -4.57 -14.00 -29.41
C ASN A 1085 -5.27 -15.38 -29.50
N PHE A 1086 -6.07 -15.62 -30.55
CA PHE A 1086 -6.70 -16.93 -30.77
C PHE A 1086 -5.70 -18.04 -31.20
N LYS A 1087 -5.82 -19.23 -30.59
CA LYS A 1087 -5.06 -20.44 -30.95
C LYS A 1087 -6.00 -21.58 -31.32
N LEU A 1088 -5.79 -22.19 -32.49
CA LEU A 1088 -6.52 -23.38 -32.92
C LEU A 1088 -5.54 -24.47 -33.35
N SER A 1089 -5.49 -25.58 -32.60
CA SER A 1089 -4.51 -26.63 -32.86
C SER A 1089 -5.00 -28.06 -32.80
N ASN A 1090 -4.40 -28.91 -33.65
CA ASN A 1090 -4.62 -30.35 -33.61
C ASN A 1090 -6.10 -30.78 -33.76
N ASN A 1091 -6.96 -29.99 -34.41
CA ASN A 1091 -8.40 -30.30 -34.54
C ASN A 1091 -8.73 -31.03 -35.86
N ILE A 1092 -9.85 -31.77 -35.88
CA ILE A 1092 -10.46 -32.31 -37.10
C ILE A 1092 -11.81 -31.64 -37.33
N ILE A 1093 -11.99 -30.95 -38.46
CA ILE A 1093 -13.25 -30.29 -38.82
C ILE A 1093 -13.76 -30.85 -40.15
N ARG A 1094 -15.00 -31.35 -40.19
CA ARG A 1094 -15.55 -31.97 -41.40
C ARG A 1094 -16.99 -31.59 -41.69
N ASP A 1095 -17.37 -31.77 -42.95
CA ASP A 1095 -18.72 -31.54 -43.45
C ASP A 1095 -19.34 -32.81 -44.08
N GLU A 1096 -20.67 -32.88 -44.16
CA GLU A 1096 -21.37 -33.96 -44.90
C GLU A 1096 -21.16 -33.87 -46.42
N GLY A 1097 -20.77 -32.71 -46.95
CA GLY A 1097 -20.53 -32.52 -48.38
C GLY A 1097 -21.80 -32.48 -49.22
N ILE A 1098 -22.91 -32.00 -48.65
CA ILE A 1098 -24.24 -32.04 -49.30
C ILE A 1098 -24.91 -30.67 -49.50
N ILE A 1099 -24.44 -29.60 -48.85
CA ILE A 1099 -25.02 -28.23 -48.93
C ILE A 1099 -23.96 -27.13 -49.09
N ASP A 1100 -24.23 -26.20 -50.00
CA ASP A 1100 -23.41 -25.01 -50.28
C ASP A 1100 -23.37 -23.98 -49.13
N ASN A 1101 -22.39 -23.08 -49.16
CA ASN A 1101 -22.20 -22.00 -48.18
C ASN A 1101 -21.93 -22.50 -46.75
N ARG A 1102 -21.09 -23.53 -46.60
CA ARG A 1102 -20.58 -24.00 -45.31
C ARG A 1102 -19.08 -23.82 -45.20
N TYR A 1103 -18.60 -23.56 -43.99
CA TYR A 1103 -17.20 -23.24 -43.72
C TYR A 1103 -16.61 -24.12 -42.62
N GLY A 1104 -15.39 -24.61 -42.80
CA GLY A 1104 -14.69 -25.34 -41.73
C GLY A 1104 -14.25 -24.39 -40.63
N LEU A 1105 -13.40 -23.43 -41.00
CA LEU A 1105 -13.07 -22.27 -40.19
C LEU A 1105 -13.43 -21.00 -40.97
N ASN A 1106 -14.20 -20.12 -40.35
CA ASN A 1106 -14.58 -18.83 -40.91
C ASN A 1106 -14.23 -17.71 -39.92
N ILE A 1107 -13.39 -16.77 -40.36
CA ILE A 1107 -13.04 -15.59 -39.59
C ILE A 1107 -13.42 -14.32 -40.36
N ALA A 1108 -14.35 -13.55 -39.81
CA ALA A 1108 -14.97 -12.42 -40.48
C ALA A 1108 -14.26 -11.08 -40.16
N ASN A 1109 -13.67 -10.47 -41.21
CA ASN A 1109 -13.24 -9.06 -41.31
C ASN A 1109 -12.75 -8.37 -40.02
N GLU A 1110 -11.66 -8.89 -39.46
CA GLU A 1110 -11.02 -8.31 -38.26
C GLU A 1110 -9.71 -7.58 -38.58
N LEU A 1111 -9.41 -6.58 -37.76
CA LEU A 1111 -8.15 -5.82 -37.78
C LEU A 1111 -7.09 -6.39 -36.78
N SER A 1112 -7.30 -7.60 -36.25
CA SER A 1112 -6.56 -8.11 -35.08
C SER A 1112 -5.23 -8.83 -35.41
N ASN A 1113 -4.32 -8.80 -34.44
CA ASN A 1113 -2.95 -9.31 -34.56
C ASN A 1113 -2.77 -10.60 -33.72
N ASN A 1114 -1.95 -11.54 -34.22
CA ASN A 1114 -1.43 -12.73 -33.50
C ASN A 1114 -2.33 -13.98 -33.38
N TRP A 1115 -2.96 -14.44 -34.46
CA TRP A 1115 -3.59 -15.77 -34.48
C TRP A 1115 -2.61 -16.89 -34.82
N LYS A 1116 -2.75 -18.03 -34.14
CA LYS A 1116 -1.91 -19.22 -34.35
C LYS A 1116 -2.78 -20.43 -34.67
N ILE A 1117 -2.77 -20.87 -35.92
CA ILE A 1117 -3.62 -21.97 -36.41
C ILE A 1117 -2.74 -23.07 -36.98
N TYR A 1118 -2.65 -24.21 -36.30
CA TYR A 1118 -1.68 -25.23 -36.68
C TYR A 1118 -2.12 -26.68 -36.46
N ASN A 1119 -1.57 -27.59 -37.26
CA ASN A 1119 -1.82 -29.04 -37.16
C ASN A 1119 -3.31 -29.45 -37.27
N ASN A 1120 -4.15 -28.63 -37.91
CA ASN A 1120 -5.56 -28.95 -38.07
C ASN A 1120 -5.81 -29.73 -39.37
N ILE A 1121 -6.84 -30.59 -39.38
CA ILE A 1121 -7.32 -31.32 -40.55
C ILE A 1121 -8.74 -30.86 -40.85
N ILE A 1122 -8.96 -30.27 -42.02
CA ILE A 1122 -10.29 -29.79 -42.43
C ILE A 1122 -10.68 -30.40 -43.78
N TYR A 1123 -11.85 -31.05 -43.87
CA TYR A 1123 -12.19 -31.78 -45.09
C TYR A 1123 -13.69 -31.92 -45.41
N ASN A 1124 -13.95 -32.27 -46.68
CA ASN A 1124 -15.25 -32.64 -47.25
C ASN A 1124 -16.30 -31.51 -47.36
N PHE A 1125 -15.90 -30.25 -47.47
CA PHE A 1125 -16.83 -29.15 -47.83
C PHE A 1125 -17.02 -29.09 -49.35
N SER A 1126 -17.43 -30.21 -49.94
CA SER A 1126 -17.25 -30.59 -51.36
C SER A 1126 -18.24 -29.98 -52.35
N VAL A 1127 -19.14 -29.12 -51.89
CA VAL A 1127 -20.23 -28.49 -52.65
C VAL A 1127 -19.93 -27.01 -52.94
N ALA A 1128 -20.61 -26.46 -53.95
CA ALA A 1128 -20.34 -25.11 -54.45
C ALA A 1128 -20.38 -24.06 -53.31
N ASN A 1129 -19.56 -23.01 -53.38
CA ASN A 1129 -19.48 -21.95 -52.36
C ASN A 1129 -19.17 -22.39 -50.91
N SER A 1130 -18.69 -23.61 -50.69
CA SER A 1130 -18.20 -24.06 -49.38
C SER A 1130 -16.66 -24.08 -49.32
N TYR A 1131 -16.12 -23.84 -48.13
CA TYR A 1131 -14.68 -23.61 -47.89
C TYR A 1131 -14.19 -24.36 -46.66
N SER A 1132 -13.02 -25.01 -46.72
CA SER A 1132 -12.40 -25.52 -45.49
C SER A 1132 -11.93 -24.37 -44.60
N TYR A 1133 -11.34 -23.35 -45.22
CA TYR A 1133 -10.76 -22.22 -44.51
C TYR A 1133 -11.09 -20.92 -45.23
N TRP A 1134 -11.71 -19.99 -44.52
CA TRP A 1134 -12.06 -18.68 -45.04
C TRP A 1134 -11.71 -17.61 -44.02
N ILE A 1135 -10.85 -16.67 -44.42
CA ILE A 1135 -10.61 -15.48 -43.63
C ILE A 1135 -10.69 -14.25 -44.51
N ASN A 1136 -11.49 -13.30 -44.06
CA ASN A 1136 -11.79 -12.06 -44.76
C ASN A 1136 -11.09 -10.86 -44.08
N SER A 1137 -9.84 -10.99 -43.61
CA SER A 1137 -9.15 -9.91 -42.87
C SER A 1137 -8.21 -9.09 -43.77
N GLN A 1138 -8.25 -7.76 -43.64
CA GLN A 1138 -7.44 -6.82 -44.43
C GLN A 1138 -6.11 -6.42 -43.78
N VAL A 1139 -5.76 -6.95 -42.60
CA VAL A 1139 -4.56 -6.55 -41.85
C VAL A 1139 -3.79 -7.80 -41.39
N GLY A 1140 -2.48 -7.80 -41.61
CA GLY A 1140 -1.63 -8.99 -41.58
C GLY A 1140 -1.07 -9.35 -40.20
N GLY A 1141 -0.88 -10.66 -39.97
CA GLY A 1141 -0.18 -11.16 -38.76
C GLY A 1141 -0.49 -12.59 -38.35
N ALA A 1142 -1.52 -13.23 -38.90
CA ALA A 1142 -1.86 -14.62 -38.57
C ALA A 1142 -0.78 -15.60 -39.05
N GLN A 1143 -0.61 -16.67 -38.28
CA GLN A 1143 0.40 -17.68 -38.45
C GLN A 1143 -0.25 -19.06 -38.63
N LEU A 1144 -0.12 -19.61 -39.83
CA LEU A 1144 -0.78 -20.85 -40.22
C LEU A 1144 0.24 -21.92 -40.58
N TYR A 1145 0.30 -22.99 -39.78
CA TYR A 1145 1.34 -24.00 -39.92
C TYR A 1145 0.81 -25.42 -39.96
N SER A 1146 1.32 -26.22 -40.92
CA SER A 1146 1.13 -27.68 -40.89
C SER A 1146 -0.34 -28.13 -40.90
N ASN A 1147 -1.25 -27.33 -41.46
CA ASN A 1147 -2.66 -27.71 -41.61
C ASN A 1147 -2.87 -28.53 -42.89
N THR A 1148 -3.83 -29.44 -42.86
CA THR A 1148 -4.23 -30.29 -43.99
C THR A 1148 -5.67 -29.98 -44.40
N PHE A 1149 -5.87 -29.63 -45.67
CA PHE A 1149 -7.17 -29.31 -46.26
C PHE A 1149 -7.48 -30.28 -47.41
N TYR A 1150 -8.65 -30.93 -47.40
CA TYR A 1150 -9.00 -31.94 -48.41
C TYR A 1150 -10.45 -31.85 -48.90
N ASN A 1151 -10.66 -31.96 -50.22
CA ASN A 1151 -11.98 -32.15 -50.86
C ASN A 1151 -13.01 -31.02 -50.59
N ASN A 1152 -12.85 -29.86 -51.23
CA ASN A 1152 -13.80 -28.74 -51.11
C ASN A 1152 -14.31 -28.23 -52.47
N GLY A 1153 -15.56 -27.77 -52.53
CA GLY A 1153 -16.24 -27.45 -53.79
C GLY A 1153 -15.87 -26.10 -54.40
N LYS A 1154 -15.30 -25.15 -53.64
CA LYS A 1154 -14.77 -23.88 -54.17
C LYS A 1154 -13.27 -23.72 -53.88
N ASN A 1155 -12.87 -23.19 -52.74
CA ASN A 1155 -11.45 -23.09 -52.39
C ASN A 1155 -11.21 -23.82 -51.07
N ASN A 1156 -10.14 -24.60 -50.98
CA ASN A 1156 -9.75 -25.21 -49.72
C ASN A 1156 -9.25 -24.15 -48.74
N PHE A 1157 -8.44 -23.21 -49.25
CA PHE A 1157 -7.83 -22.15 -48.47
C PHE A 1157 -8.13 -20.80 -49.13
N ASN A 1158 -8.86 -19.92 -48.45
CA ASN A 1158 -9.14 -18.56 -48.93
C ASN A 1158 -8.62 -17.51 -47.94
N TRP A 1159 -7.80 -16.58 -48.43
CA TRP A 1159 -6.94 -15.75 -47.57
C TRP A 1159 -6.58 -14.38 -48.16
N GLN A 1160 -6.35 -13.41 -47.28
CA GLN A 1160 -6.05 -12.02 -47.64
C GLN A 1160 -4.73 -11.45 -47.04
N SER A 1161 -4.19 -11.91 -45.88
CA SER A 1161 -2.87 -11.43 -45.36
C SER A 1161 -2.24 -12.21 -44.18
N GLY A 1162 -1.06 -12.85 -44.33
CA GLY A 1162 -0.26 -13.46 -43.23
C GLY A 1162 0.80 -14.50 -43.63
N ILE A 1163 1.35 -15.25 -42.64
CA ILE A 1163 2.44 -16.23 -42.84
C ILE A 1163 1.89 -17.65 -42.88
N VAL A 1164 2.14 -18.35 -44.00
CA VAL A 1164 1.61 -19.71 -44.25
C VAL A 1164 2.80 -20.65 -44.49
N LYS A 1165 3.01 -21.67 -43.64
CA LYS A 1165 4.07 -22.68 -43.88
C LYS A 1165 3.64 -24.12 -43.67
N ASN A 1166 4.24 -25.04 -44.42
CA ASN A 1166 4.04 -26.49 -44.26
C ASN A 1166 2.59 -26.97 -44.45
N ASN A 1167 1.71 -26.18 -45.07
CA ASN A 1167 0.31 -26.56 -45.22
C ASN A 1167 0.10 -27.44 -46.46
N ILE A 1168 -0.80 -28.41 -46.37
CA ILE A 1168 -1.18 -29.31 -47.46
C ILE A 1168 -2.62 -29.00 -47.87
N SER A 1169 -2.85 -28.71 -49.15
CA SER A 1169 -4.18 -28.47 -49.71
C SER A 1169 -4.41 -29.34 -50.95
N GLN A 1170 -5.41 -30.21 -50.91
CA GLN A 1170 -5.64 -31.23 -51.95
C GLN A 1170 -7.12 -31.34 -52.33
N GLY A 1171 -7.44 -31.64 -53.59
CA GLY A 1171 -8.81 -31.91 -54.03
C GLY A 1171 -9.76 -30.70 -53.98
N CYS A 1172 -9.29 -29.52 -54.42
CA CYS A 1172 -10.10 -28.32 -54.53
C CYS A 1172 -10.92 -28.28 -55.84
N GLY A 1173 -12.17 -27.80 -55.80
CA GLY A 1173 -13.03 -27.55 -56.96
C GLY A 1173 -12.72 -26.24 -57.71
N GLY A 1174 -11.99 -25.33 -57.06
CA GLY A 1174 -11.42 -24.08 -57.56
C GLY A 1174 -9.95 -24.00 -57.18
N SER A 1175 -9.48 -22.88 -56.60
CA SER A 1175 -8.08 -22.74 -56.18
C SER A 1175 -7.84 -23.36 -54.81
N CYS A 1176 -6.85 -24.25 -54.70
CA CYS A 1176 -6.47 -24.88 -53.44
C CYS A 1176 -5.92 -23.88 -52.44
N PHE A 1177 -5.25 -22.83 -52.91
CA PHE A 1177 -4.91 -21.61 -52.19
C PHE A 1177 -5.39 -20.41 -53.01
N ASN A 1178 -6.35 -19.66 -52.46
CA ASN A 1178 -6.92 -18.50 -53.10
C ASN A 1178 -6.45 -17.24 -52.36
N GLY A 1179 -5.49 -16.52 -52.97
CA GLY A 1179 -4.94 -15.23 -52.53
C GLY A 1179 -4.13 -14.60 -53.67
N THR A 1180 -3.94 -13.27 -53.68
CA THR A 1180 -3.01 -12.63 -54.62
C THR A 1180 -1.57 -12.82 -54.15
N ALA A 1181 -0.57 -12.69 -55.04
CA ALA A 1181 0.84 -12.78 -54.63
C ALA A 1181 1.19 -11.78 -53.51
N ASP A 1182 0.54 -10.62 -53.51
CA ASP A 1182 0.68 -9.56 -52.50
C ASP A 1182 -0.06 -9.87 -51.18
N SER A 1183 -0.93 -10.89 -51.15
CA SER A 1183 -1.68 -11.34 -49.95
C SER A 1183 -0.85 -12.18 -48.97
N TYR A 1184 0.43 -12.45 -49.26
CA TYR A 1184 1.29 -13.32 -48.44
C TYR A 1184 2.50 -12.55 -47.91
N ILE A 1185 2.75 -12.67 -46.60
CA ILE A 1185 3.86 -11.97 -45.95
C ILE A 1185 5.18 -12.74 -46.16
N ALA A 1186 6.30 -12.01 -46.16
CA ALA A 1186 7.64 -12.56 -46.16
C ALA A 1186 7.80 -13.65 -45.09
N GLY A 1187 8.31 -14.81 -45.51
CA GLY A 1187 8.44 -16.00 -44.65
C GLY A 1187 7.49 -17.15 -45.01
N THR A 1188 6.49 -16.96 -45.86
CA THR A 1188 5.65 -18.06 -46.39
C THR A 1188 6.46 -19.06 -47.22
N SER A 1189 6.40 -20.36 -46.92
CA SER A 1189 7.23 -21.40 -47.57
C SER A 1189 6.70 -22.83 -47.37
N ASN A 1190 7.21 -23.80 -48.14
CA ASN A 1190 6.97 -25.24 -47.95
C ASN A 1190 5.48 -25.67 -47.97
N ASN A 1191 4.61 -24.93 -48.66
CA ASN A 1191 3.20 -25.32 -48.81
C ASN A 1191 3.02 -26.23 -50.02
N ILE A 1192 2.07 -27.18 -49.96
CA ILE A 1192 1.83 -28.17 -51.01
C ILE A 1192 0.41 -28.06 -51.50
N SER A 1193 0.23 -27.87 -52.81
CA SER A 1193 -1.07 -27.82 -53.47
C SER A 1193 -1.20 -28.88 -54.55
N SER A 1194 -2.39 -29.47 -54.68
CA SER A 1194 -2.76 -30.32 -55.83
C SER A 1194 -2.89 -29.55 -57.14
N ASP A 1195 -2.92 -28.21 -57.10
CA ASP A 1195 -3.03 -27.32 -58.25
C ASP A 1195 -1.87 -26.29 -58.32
N GLY A 1196 -1.98 -25.32 -59.23
CA GLY A 1196 -0.99 -24.27 -59.47
C GLY A 1196 -0.82 -23.19 -58.39
N THR A 1197 -1.46 -23.30 -57.22
CA THR A 1197 -1.69 -22.12 -56.34
C THR A 1197 -0.92 -22.07 -55.02
N ALA A 1198 -0.10 -23.08 -54.68
CA ALA A 1198 0.67 -23.08 -53.42
C ALA A 1198 1.54 -21.79 -53.25
N PRO A 1199 1.40 -21.04 -52.14
CA PRO A 1199 2.13 -19.80 -51.94
C PRO A 1199 3.56 -20.02 -51.38
N GLY A 1200 4.42 -19.02 -51.62
CA GLY A 1200 5.85 -19.04 -51.26
C GLY A 1200 6.72 -19.75 -52.30
N SER A 1201 7.78 -19.11 -52.78
CA SER A 1201 8.67 -19.70 -53.81
C SER A 1201 9.70 -20.68 -53.24
N SER A 1202 9.99 -20.60 -51.95
CA SER A 1202 10.95 -21.48 -51.27
C SER A 1202 10.25 -22.74 -50.75
N GLY A 1203 10.68 -23.91 -51.21
CA GLY A 1203 10.23 -25.21 -50.70
C GLY A 1203 8.80 -25.64 -51.08
N SER A 1204 7.91 -24.73 -51.45
CA SER A 1204 6.52 -25.04 -51.82
C SER A 1204 6.42 -25.85 -53.11
N LYS A 1205 5.37 -26.67 -53.21
CA LYS A 1205 5.09 -27.57 -54.35
C LYS A 1205 3.71 -27.27 -54.92
N ILE A 1206 3.66 -26.94 -56.20
CA ILE A 1206 2.43 -26.79 -56.98
C ILE A 1206 2.19 -28.04 -57.83
N ASN A 1207 0.94 -28.33 -58.16
CA ASN A 1207 0.50 -29.50 -58.94
C ASN A 1207 1.03 -30.82 -58.35
N ALA A 1208 1.20 -30.87 -57.03
CA ALA A 1208 1.76 -31.99 -56.30
C ALA A 1208 0.64 -32.73 -55.54
N GLN A 1209 0.47 -34.00 -55.89
CA GLN A 1209 -0.53 -34.87 -55.29
C GLN A 1209 0.06 -35.57 -54.08
N VAL A 1210 -0.42 -35.22 -52.88
CA VAL A 1210 0.00 -35.86 -51.63
C VAL A 1210 -0.75 -37.17 -51.46
N LYS A 1211 -0.03 -38.23 -51.12
CA LYS A 1211 -0.59 -39.55 -50.85
C LYS A 1211 -0.86 -39.71 -49.35
N PHE A 1212 -2.13 -39.83 -49.00
CA PHE A 1212 -2.58 -40.15 -47.65
C PHE A 1212 -2.81 -41.66 -47.47
N ILE A 1213 -2.89 -42.14 -46.22
CA ILE A 1213 -3.20 -43.55 -45.90
C ILE A 1213 -4.56 -43.96 -46.50
N SER A 1214 -5.58 -43.11 -46.35
CA SER A 1214 -6.90 -43.33 -46.95
C SER A 1214 -7.62 -42.03 -47.23
N THR A 1215 -8.15 -41.86 -48.45
CA THR A 1215 -9.08 -40.79 -48.81
C THR A 1215 -10.48 -41.32 -49.11
N VAL A 1216 -10.74 -42.60 -48.80
CA VAL A 1216 -12.01 -43.26 -49.08
C VAL A 1216 -13.07 -42.76 -48.09
N ALA A 1217 -14.17 -42.24 -48.63
CA ALA A 1217 -15.28 -41.68 -47.85
C ALA A 1217 -15.77 -42.64 -46.74
N GLY A 1218 -15.87 -42.14 -45.51
CA GLY A 1218 -16.23 -42.94 -44.32
C GLY A 1218 -15.09 -43.74 -43.69
N SER A 1219 -13.88 -43.66 -44.25
CA SER A 1219 -12.66 -44.29 -43.72
C SER A 1219 -11.42 -43.40 -43.92
N GLU A 1220 -11.63 -42.09 -43.99
CA GLU A 1220 -10.59 -41.09 -44.24
C GLU A 1220 -9.51 -41.14 -43.16
N ASP A 1221 -8.25 -41.07 -43.61
CA ASP A 1221 -7.05 -41.10 -42.79
C ASP A 1221 -5.96 -40.30 -43.50
N PHE A 1222 -5.78 -39.06 -43.02
CA PHE A 1222 -4.89 -38.07 -43.63
C PHE A 1222 -3.45 -38.12 -43.11
N HIS A 1223 -3.06 -39.19 -42.41
CA HIS A 1223 -1.63 -39.44 -42.24
C HIS A 1223 -0.97 -39.62 -43.60
N LEU A 1224 0.27 -39.15 -43.71
CA LEU A 1224 1.05 -39.33 -44.92
C LEU A 1224 1.34 -40.82 -45.14
N ALA A 1225 1.10 -41.30 -46.35
CA ALA A 1225 1.46 -42.65 -46.72
C ALA A 1225 3.00 -42.82 -46.65
N PRO A 1226 3.52 -44.00 -46.25
CA PRO A 1226 4.95 -44.21 -46.12
C PRO A 1226 5.76 -43.93 -47.40
N ASP A 1227 5.10 -44.03 -48.57
CA ASP A 1227 5.64 -43.83 -49.91
C ASP A 1227 5.27 -42.49 -50.55
N ASP A 1228 4.69 -41.55 -49.80
CA ASP A 1228 4.51 -40.17 -50.27
C ASP A 1228 5.88 -39.51 -50.56
N LYS A 1229 5.96 -38.79 -51.68
CA LYS A 1229 7.21 -38.22 -52.19
C LYS A 1229 7.28 -36.69 -52.06
N PHE A 1230 6.22 -36.04 -51.60
CA PHE A 1230 6.09 -34.58 -51.66
C PHE A 1230 6.06 -33.93 -50.28
N ALA A 1231 5.32 -34.52 -49.35
CA ALA A 1231 5.06 -33.97 -48.02
C ALA A 1231 5.94 -34.60 -46.94
N LYS A 1232 6.27 -35.89 -47.06
CA LYS A 1232 7.09 -36.58 -46.07
C LYS A 1232 8.48 -35.92 -45.97
N ASP A 1233 8.86 -35.53 -44.75
CA ASP A 1233 10.14 -34.88 -44.42
C ASP A 1233 10.44 -33.57 -45.20
N ALA A 1234 9.41 -32.94 -45.77
CA ALA A 1234 9.56 -31.74 -46.61
C ALA A 1234 9.31 -30.40 -45.87
N GLY A 1235 8.97 -30.47 -44.58
CA GLY A 1235 8.66 -29.30 -43.76
C GLY A 1235 9.89 -28.48 -43.38
N VAL A 1236 9.68 -27.19 -43.13
CA VAL A 1236 10.67 -26.30 -42.49
C VAL A 1236 10.36 -26.13 -41.01
N GLU A 1237 11.41 -25.98 -40.20
CA GLU A 1237 11.27 -25.69 -38.77
C GLU A 1237 10.46 -24.40 -38.55
N THR A 1238 9.48 -24.49 -37.66
CA THR A 1238 8.67 -23.36 -37.19
C THR A 1238 9.00 -23.17 -35.72
N ARG A 1239 9.53 -21.99 -35.33
CA ARG A 1239 9.93 -21.62 -33.95
C ARG A 1239 8.78 -21.53 -32.93
N LEU A 1240 7.72 -22.32 -33.11
CA LEU A 1240 6.54 -22.39 -32.25
C LEU A 1240 6.42 -23.74 -31.53
N ILE A 1241 7.41 -24.62 -31.72
CA ILE A 1241 7.50 -25.96 -31.16
C ILE A 1241 8.86 -26.09 -30.50
#